data_AF-U7KW18-F1
#
_entry.id   AF-U7KW18-F1
#
_cell.length_a   1.000
_cell.length_b   1.000
_cell.length_c   1.000
_cell.angle_alpha   90.00
_cell.angle_beta   90.00
_cell.angle_gamma   90.00
#
_symmetry.space_group_name_H-M   'P 1'
#
loop_
_entity.id
_entity.type
_entity.pdbx_description
1 polymer ?
#
loop_
_entity_poly.entity_id
_entity_poly.type
_entity_poly.pdbx_seq_one_letter_code
_entity_poly.pdbx_strand_id
1 'polypeptide(L)'
;MRGSIREIYTLYDGNNRRLLIPVYQRNYDWQHKQCARLFDDLEEIILSDRKKHFFGAVVGKNQDSWNWIVIDGQQRLTTVSILMLAFAHALRDDEIQSEDPSLAEKIISDYLRIGHNKENPRFKLKPVKDDDKAYQKLFGPENEFINSSNVTSNYRFFREKLRSTSLDADQVWEAICRLEVMHLDLEEYDEPQRIFESLNSTGLELKEADKVRNYVLMGLDSTQQERLYNERWNPIEENCSFQTDSFIRWYLTTYTTKTPREQDVYEAFKSFASKRKTNMSELLDDLYAYSTYFREIRESDTGYPEVDTQLKRMNEFMGAVVLPFLMPLLRDVHESKTTPDDFLEVLVTIESYIVRRFVAGIPTNSLNKIFATMYAEVSKLHSDGTAFAPIVIYQLNRRSGSGRFPTDAEFKEAFATKDFYNIRAYWRQYLFDCLENGDSNDIRDVSTALAENRISIEHIMPQTLTDAWHQELGDRAEEIHESWLNRIGNLTVTGYNSSYSNSPFTAKKTMENGFDSSPYRLNELLRESDRWSLPQIEKRTEDLTDKALAFWKAKPTSFVPPEAVLPKEPMGESEEFSRRKISGFEFGDFRKTTKSWADMVEAVLKYLLHEHRTEILSFAETSKFLRSEKPAAEQARSFRKIDEGLYVQVGNNTSAKIWFLRSLFEYLDLDPEDLVFTFPVSKTDRTDEAGDQDSSDTSGKYAELTKFYDQLVEAQELKGTPQNTESLRSEFVKDFEYFSVTDPQALFGGKELTEFISSTAISEMSDDQVLAVLTQHIKVSQMLGGSYLHQEIINGSIAKLVHRLSELS
;
A
#
# COMPACT_ATOMS: atom_id res chain seq x y z
N MET A 1 -25.19 27.48 8.35
CA MET A 1 -26.02 26.62 9.21
C MET A 1 -26.61 27.39 10.38
N ARG A 2 -27.84 27.07 10.81
CA ARG A 2 -28.45 27.59 12.05
C ARG A 2 -28.55 26.49 13.09
N GLY A 3 -28.00 26.73 14.27
CA GLY A 3 -28.04 25.80 15.38
C GLY A 3 -28.94 26.28 16.52
N SER A 4 -29.70 25.37 17.11
CA SER A 4 -30.43 25.61 18.35
C SER A 4 -30.42 24.35 19.22
N ILE A 5 -30.26 24.51 20.53
CA ILE A 5 -30.46 23.40 21.47
C ILE A 5 -31.96 23.18 21.63
N ARG A 6 -32.40 21.93 21.48
CA ARG A 6 -33.81 21.52 21.60
C ARG A 6 -33.93 20.18 22.30
N GLU A 7 -35.02 19.96 23.00
CA GLU A 7 -35.39 18.64 23.49
C GLU A 7 -35.64 17.70 22.32
N ILE A 8 -35.01 16.53 22.31
CA ILE A 8 -34.97 15.66 21.12
C ILE A 8 -36.35 15.19 20.67
N TYR A 9 -37.28 14.96 21.61
CA TYR A 9 -38.65 14.53 21.29
C TYR A 9 -39.40 15.59 20.45
N THR A 10 -39.06 16.87 20.59
CA THR A 10 -39.68 17.97 19.82
C THR A 10 -39.32 17.94 18.33
N LEU A 11 -38.28 17.19 17.94
CA LEU A 11 -37.96 16.98 16.52
C LEU A 11 -38.99 16.08 15.82
N TYR A 12 -39.73 15.28 16.60
CA TYR A 12 -40.84 14.46 16.12
C TYR A 12 -42.18 15.19 16.20
N ASP A 13 -42.23 16.29 16.97
CA ASP A 13 -43.42 17.11 17.18
C ASP A 13 -43.76 17.93 15.92
N GLY A 14 -45.07 18.00 15.60
CA GLY A 14 -45.61 18.75 14.47
C GLY A 14 -46.49 17.90 13.56
N ASN A 15 -47.77 18.26 13.44
CA ASN A 15 -48.88 17.44 12.92
C ASN A 15 -48.65 16.68 11.60
N ASN A 16 -47.68 17.07 10.75
CA ASN A 16 -47.39 16.39 9.48
C ASN A 16 -45.89 16.42 9.08
N ARG A 17 -44.96 16.74 9.99
CA ARG A 17 -43.52 16.75 9.67
C ARG A 17 -42.95 15.32 9.75
N ARG A 18 -42.09 14.95 8.80
CA ARG A 18 -41.43 13.66 8.69
C ARG A 18 -39.92 13.82 8.65
N LEU A 19 -39.22 13.05 9.48
CA LEU A 19 -37.79 12.87 9.48
C LEU A 19 -37.45 11.74 8.50
N LEU A 20 -36.79 12.08 7.40
CA LEU A 20 -36.40 11.16 6.34
C LEU A 20 -34.92 10.84 6.45
N ILE A 21 -34.57 9.58 6.68
CA ILE A 21 -33.18 9.12 6.58
C ILE A 21 -32.93 8.70 5.13
N PRO A 22 -32.02 9.36 4.39
CA PRO A 22 -31.73 9.03 3.01
C PRO A 22 -31.16 7.62 2.82
N VAL A 23 -31.37 7.06 1.62
CA VAL A 23 -30.88 5.71 1.27
C VAL A 23 -29.36 5.55 1.32
N TYR A 24 -28.61 6.66 1.22
CA TYR A 24 -27.15 6.62 1.29
C TYR A 24 -26.60 6.53 2.72
N GLN A 25 -27.44 6.70 3.73
CA GLN A 25 -27.03 6.53 5.12
C GLN A 25 -26.88 5.05 5.47
N ARG A 26 -26.02 4.73 6.45
CA ARG A 26 -25.88 3.35 6.92
C ARG A 26 -27.12 2.90 7.71
N ASN A 27 -27.38 1.59 7.72
CA ASN A 27 -28.37 0.99 8.59
C ASN A 27 -28.07 1.27 10.10
N TYR A 28 -29.07 1.02 10.93
CA TYR A 28 -29.01 1.15 12.38
C TYR A 28 -28.07 0.10 12.98
N ASP A 29 -27.03 0.58 13.67
CA ASP A 29 -25.88 -0.23 14.09
C ASP A 29 -25.56 -0.10 15.58
N TRP A 30 -26.33 0.71 16.33
CA TRP A 30 -26.23 0.70 17.79
C TRP A 30 -26.55 -0.69 18.35
N GLN A 31 -25.73 -1.12 19.29
CA GLN A 31 -25.86 -2.38 20.00
C GLN A 31 -26.37 -2.12 21.42
N HIS A 32 -26.63 -3.19 22.19
CA HIS A 32 -27.10 -3.07 23.57
C HIS A 32 -26.19 -2.20 24.45
N LYS A 33 -24.88 -2.14 24.18
CA LYS A 33 -23.95 -1.29 24.93
C LYS A 33 -24.30 0.20 24.84
N GLN A 34 -24.60 0.69 23.63
CA GLN A 34 -24.98 2.09 23.41
C GLN A 34 -26.38 2.38 24.00
N CYS A 35 -27.32 1.44 23.82
CA CYS A 35 -28.67 1.55 24.39
C CYS A 35 -28.67 1.52 25.92
N ALA A 36 -27.84 0.66 26.52
CA ALA A 36 -27.66 0.58 27.97
C ALA A 36 -27.13 1.91 28.51
N ARG A 37 -26.09 2.47 27.88
CA ARG A 37 -25.54 3.77 28.26
C ARG A 37 -26.60 4.88 28.21
N LEU A 38 -27.38 4.95 27.12
CA LEU A 38 -28.48 5.91 27.04
C LEU A 38 -29.49 5.71 28.18
N PHE A 39 -29.84 4.46 28.49
CA PHE A 39 -30.80 4.18 29.56
C PHE A 39 -30.23 4.54 30.95
N ASP A 40 -28.96 4.24 31.21
CA ASP A 40 -28.26 4.61 32.43
C ASP A 40 -28.20 6.15 32.57
N ASP A 41 -27.97 6.88 31.46
CA ASP A 41 -28.01 8.35 31.41
C ASP A 41 -29.42 8.87 31.79
N LEU A 42 -30.51 8.21 31.35
CA LEU A 42 -31.88 8.55 31.72
C LEU A 42 -32.15 8.35 33.22
N GLU A 43 -31.68 7.23 33.78
CA GLU A 43 -31.79 6.98 35.22
C GLU A 43 -31.02 8.04 36.03
N GLU A 44 -29.81 8.38 35.60
CA GLU A 44 -28.97 9.37 36.26
C GLU A 44 -29.62 10.78 36.23
N ILE A 45 -30.33 11.14 35.15
CA ILE A 45 -31.05 12.42 35.06
C ILE A 45 -32.03 12.58 36.23
N ILE A 46 -32.80 11.53 36.52
CA ILE A 46 -33.82 11.57 37.57
C ILE A 46 -33.17 11.42 38.95
N LEU A 47 -32.30 10.42 39.13
CA LEU A 47 -31.69 10.12 40.43
C LEU A 47 -30.80 11.26 40.94
N SER A 48 -30.18 12.03 40.04
CA SER A 48 -29.32 13.17 40.38
C SER A 48 -30.02 14.52 40.23
N ASP A 49 -31.33 14.56 39.94
CA ASP A 49 -32.12 15.75 39.63
C ASP A 49 -31.44 16.69 38.63
N ARG A 50 -30.86 16.13 37.56
CA ARG A 50 -30.30 16.93 36.47
C ARG A 50 -31.44 17.53 35.66
N LYS A 51 -31.36 18.83 35.40
CA LYS A 51 -32.39 19.54 34.63
C LYS A 51 -32.51 19.02 33.20
N LYS A 52 -31.37 18.84 32.51
CA LYS A 52 -31.29 18.42 31.12
C LYS A 52 -30.01 17.62 30.86
N HIS A 53 -30.02 16.76 29.86
CA HIS A 53 -28.86 15.96 29.45
C HIS A 53 -28.57 16.16 27.96
N PHE A 54 -27.32 16.52 27.63
CA PHE A 54 -26.92 16.73 26.25
C PHE A 54 -26.61 15.40 25.54
N PHE A 55 -27.44 15.08 24.55
CA PHE A 55 -27.39 13.84 23.79
C PHE A 55 -26.77 14.00 22.39
N GLY A 56 -25.90 15.00 22.20
CA GLY A 56 -25.15 15.21 20.97
C GLY A 56 -25.85 16.11 19.95
N ALA A 57 -25.48 15.98 18.67
CA ALA A 57 -25.99 16.79 17.58
C ALA A 57 -26.86 15.96 16.61
N VAL A 58 -27.81 16.65 15.98
CA VAL A 58 -28.68 16.15 14.93
C VAL A 58 -28.70 17.19 13.82
N VAL A 59 -28.33 16.77 12.60
CA VAL A 59 -28.11 17.68 11.47
C VAL A 59 -28.97 17.27 10.31
N GLY A 60 -29.58 18.24 9.65
CA GLY A 60 -30.42 17.96 8.50
C GLY A 60 -30.84 19.20 7.74
N LYS A 61 -31.72 18.99 6.77
CA LYS A 61 -32.17 20.03 5.83
C LYS A 61 -33.65 19.85 5.54
N ASN A 62 -34.40 20.94 5.48
CA ASN A 62 -35.77 20.89 4.96
C ASN A 62 -35.74 20.61 3.46
N GLN A 63 -36.36 19.51 3.04
CA GLN A 63 -36.61 19.23 1.62
C GLN A 63 -37.84 20.01 1.14
N ASP A 64 -38.87 20.04 1.98
CA ASP A 64 -40.11 20.79 1.77
C ASP A 64 -40.76 21.11 3.14
N SER A 65 -41.98 21.67 3.14
CA SER A 65 -42.70 22.03 4.36
C SER A 65 -43.04 20.85 5.29
N TRP A 66 -42.94 19.61 4.80
CA TRP A 66 -43.34 18.41 5.50
C TRP A 66 -42.17 17.45 5.73
N ASN A 67 -41.10 17.51 4.94
CA ASN A 67 -40.01 16.55 4.97
C ASN A 67 -38.69 17.22 5.40
N TRP A 68 -38.09 16.69 6.46
CA TRP A 68 -36.76 17.06 6.94
C TRP A 68 -35.81 15.88 6.74
N ILE A 69 -34.78 16.08 5.92
CA ILE A 69 -33.79 15.08 5.59
C ILE A 69 -32.72 15.05 6.68
N VAL A 70 -32.52 13.89 7.29
CA VAL A 70 -31.47 13.63 8.28
C VAL A 70 -30.13 13.44 7.55
N ILE A 71 -29.15 14.27 7.88
CA ILE A 71 -27.78 14.20 7.35
C ILE A 71 -26.83 13.57 8.38
N ASP A 72 -27.00 13.89 9.65
CA ASP A 72 -26.29 13.26 10.77
C ASP A 72 -27.19 13.17 12.01
N GLY A 73 -26.87 12.27 12.93
CA GLY A 73 -27.69 11.96 14.11
C GLY A 73 -28.72 10.86 13.89
N GLN A 74 -28.67 10.17 12.74
CA GLN A 74 -29.63 9.13 12.39
C GLN A 74 -29.74 7.98 13.42
N GLN A 75 -28.61 7.56 14.00
CA GLN A 75 -28.60 6.48 15.00
C GLN A 75 -29.36 6.92 16.26
N ARG A 76 -29.11 8.15 16.74
CA ARG A 76 -29.76 8.74 17.92
C ARG A 76 -31.27 8.88 17.73
N LEU A 77 -31.68 9.41 16.57
CA LEU A 77 -33.10 9.57 16.24
C LEU A 77 -33.79 8.21 16.17
N THR A 78 -33.18 7.21 15.54
CA THR A 78 -33.74 5.86 15.50
C THR A 78 -33.84 5.26 16.89
N THR A 79 -32.79 5.34 17.73
CA THR A 79 -32.82 4.81 19.10
C THR A 79 -33.89 5.46 19.95
N VAL A 80 -34.03 6.79 19.94
CA VAL A 80 -35.05 7.49 20.74
C VAL A 80 -36.45 7.18 20.26
N SER A 81 -36.65 7.06 18.94
CA SER A 81 -37.92 6.60 18.37
C SER A 81 -38.30 5.18 18.83
N ILE A 82 -37.32 4.27 18.86
CA ILE A 82 -37.51 2.89 19.34
C ILE A 82 -37.78 2.85 20.85
N LEU A 83 -37.07 3.67 21.64
CA LEU A 83 -37.30 3.78 23.09
C LEU A 83 -38.72 4.29 23.39
N MET A 84 -39.17 5.36 22.71
CA MET A 84 -40.53 5.88 22.86
C MET A 84 -41.58 4.83 22.50
N LEU A 85 -41.33 4.04 21.44
CA LEU A 85 -42.22 2.95 21.05
C LEU A 85 -42.25 1.82 22.09
N ALA A 86 -41.09 1.40 22.59
CA ALA A 86 -40.98 0.39 23.65
C ALA A 86 -41.71 0.84 24.92
N PHE A 87 -41.55 2.10 25.30
CA PHE A 87 -42.23 2.73 26.43
C PHE A 87 -43.75 2.74 26.25
N ALA A 88 -44.25 3.22 25.11
CA ALA A 88 -45.68 3.25 24.82
C ALA A 88 -46.31 1.83 24.80
N HIS A 89 -45.59 0.83 24.27
CA HIS A 89 -46.08 -0.54 24.30
C HIS A 89 -46.00 -1.17 25.71
N ALA A 90 -44.97 -0.86 26.51
CA ALA A 90 -44.90 -1.32 27.90
C ALA A 90 -46.06 -0.78 28.74
N LEU A 91 -46.49 0.46 28.52
CA LEU A 91 -47.70 1.04 29.12
C LEU A 91 -48.98 0.33 28.65
N ARG A 92 -49.12 0.06 27.35
CA ARG A 92 -50.31 -0.63 26.79
C ARG A 92 -50.45 -2.08 27.26
N ASP A 93 -49.32 -2.75 27.46
CA ASP A 93 -49.26 -4.14 27.89
C ASP A 93 -49.25 -4.28 29.43
N ASP A 94 -49.53 -3.18 30.16
CA ASP A 94 -49.57 -3.09 31.62
C ASP A 94 -48.28 -3.50 32.34
N GLU A 95 -47.14 -3.47 31.66
CA GLU A 95 -45.82 -3.82 32.21
C GLU A 95 -45.26 -2.73 33.10
N ILE A 96 -45.61 -1.48 32.80
CA ILE A 96 -45.33 -0.28 33.58
C ILE A 96 -46.62 0.53 33.70
N GLN A 97 -46.74 1.35 34.74
CA GLN A 97 -47.97 2.09 35.06
C GLN A 97 -47.66 3.59 35.17
N SER A 98 -48.50 4.42 34.56
CA SER A 98 -48.43 5.89 34.60
C SER A 98 -49.72 6.44 35.22
N GLU A 99 -49.64 7.61 35.84
CA GLU A 99 -50.82 8.35 36.32
C GLU A 99 -51.76 8.78 35.18
N ASP A 100 -51.24 8.96 33.95
CA ASP A 100 -52.03 9.29 32.77
C ASP A 100 -52.29 8.03 31.90
N PRO A 101 -53.50 7.45 31.94
CA PRO A 101 -53.84 6.25 31.17
C PRO A 101 -53.85 6.49 29.65
N SER A 102 -53.82 7.75 29.20
CA SER A 102 -53.78 8.12 27.78
C SER A 102 -52.37 8.37 27.24
N LEU A 103 -51.34 8.31 28.10
CA LEU A 103 -49.96 8.67 27.75
C LEU A 103 -49.42 7.85 26.56
N ALA A 104 -49.67 6.53 26.56
CA ALA A 104 -49.22 5.66 25.48
C ALA A 104 -49.79 6.05 24.11
N GLU A 105 -51.08 6.39 24.05
CA GLU A 105 -51.74 6.81 22.82
C GLU A 105 -51.23 8.17 22.35
N LYS A 106 -51.01 9.12 23.27
CA LYS A 106 -50.44 10.44 22.97
C LYS A 106 -49.05 10.31 22.37
N ILE A 107 -48.17 9.48 22.96
CA ILE A 107 -46.81 9.30 22.45
C ILE A 107 -46.84 8.75 21.01
N ILE A 108 -47.71 7.78 20.75
CA ILE A 108 -47.82 7.18 19.43
C ILE A 108 -48.40 8.16 18.40
N SER A 109 -49.44 8.93 18.76
CA SER A 109 -50.06 9.89 17.86
C SER A 109 -49.18 11.10 17.57
N ASP A 110 -48.49 11.61 18.59
CA ASP A 110 -47.85 12.92 18.53
C ASP A 110 -46.42 12.80 18.00
N TYR A 111 -45.70 11.72 18.36
CA TYR A 111 -44.27 11.58 18.08
C TYR A 111 -43.88 10.40 17.17
N LEU A 112 -44.76 9.41 16.96
CA LEU A 112 -44.39 8.22 16.18
C LEU A 112 -45.16 8.08 14.86
N ARG A 113 -46.42 8.52 14.78
CA ARG A 113 -47.29 8.41 13.59
C ARG A 113 -47.64 9.77 12.98
N ILE A 114 -48.01 9.75 11.70
CA ILE A 114 -48.56 10.89 10.96
C ILE A 114 -49.99 10.57 10.56
N GLY A 115 -50.94 11.37 11.03
CA GLY A 115 -52.37 11.20 10.78
C GLY A 115 -53.00 10.00 11.48
N HIS A 116 -54.30 9.81 11.25
CA HIS A 116 -55.11 8.78 11.94
C HIS A 116 -55.44 7.57 11.06
N ASN A 117 -54.84 7.44 9.86
CA ASN A 117 -55.15 6.33 8.96
C ASN A 117 -54.51 5.02 9.45
N LYS A 118 -55.35 4.04 9.81
CA LYS A 118 -54.93 2.72 10.28
C LYS A 118 -54.57 1.74 9.16
N GLU A 119 -55.09 1.94 7.95
CA GLU A 119 -54.86 1.03 6.81
C GLU A 119 -53.51 1.27 6.12
N ASN A 120 -53.00 2.50 6.15
CA ASN A 120 -51.67 2.83 5.64
C ASN A 120 -50.95 3.78 6.61
N PRO A 121 -50.40 3.24 7.73
CA PRO A 121 -49.80 4.05 8.76
C PRO A 121 -48.55 4.76 8.21
N ARG A 122 -48.53 6.09 8.34
CA ARG A 122 -47.33 6.89 8.06
C ARG A 122 -46.60 7.15 9.37
N PHE A 123 -45.28 7.09 9.35
CA PHE A 123 -44.43 7.26 10.53
C PHE A 123 -43.65 8.57 10.48
N LYS A 124 -43.44 9.19 11.65
CA LYS A 124 -42.65 10.42 11.81
C LYS A 124 -41.21 10.23 11.39
N LEU A 125 -40.62 9.10 11.74
CA LEU A 125 -39.30 8.69 11.27
C LEU A 125 -39.45 7.69 10.14
N LYS A 126 -38.73 7.90 9.03
CA LYS A 126 -38.52 6.91 7.97
C LYS A 126 -37.04 6.52 7.98
N PRO A 127 -36.69 5.36 8.57
CA PRO A 127 -35.33 4.82 8.49
C PRO A 127 -34.94 4.43 7.05
N VAL A 128 -33.70 3.95 6.90
CA VAL A 128 -33.21 3.35 5.64
C VAL A 128 -34.02 2.07 5.34
N LYS A 129 -34.09 1.68 4.05
CA LYS A 129 -35.01 0.67 3.50
C LYS A 129 -35.24 -0.59 4.37
N ASP A 130 -34.17 -1.24 4.85
CA ASP A 130 -34.32 -2.49 5.61
C ASP A 130 -34.69 -2.25 7.08
N ASP A 131 -34.17 -1.19 7.69
CA ASP A 131 -34.60 -0.76 9.02
C ASP A 131 -36.03 -0.24 9.03
N ASP A 132 -36.50 0.39 7.95
CA ASP A 132 -37.87 0.86 7.80
C ASP A 132 -38.84 -0.33 7.87
N LYS A 133 -38.53 -1.44 7.20
CA LYS A 133 -39.32 -2.68 7.33
C LYS A 133 -39.35 -3.18 8.77
N ALA A 134 -38.19 -3.30 9.43
CA ALA A 134 -38.13 -3.79 10.81
C ALA A 134 -38.88 -2.86 11.77
N TYR A 135 -38.69 -1.55 11.63
CA TYR A 135 -39.33 -0.51 12.42
C TYR A 135 -40.85 -0.52 12.27
N GLN A 136 -41.37 -0.62 11.04
CA GLN A 136 -42.80 -0.70 10.78
C GLN A 136 -43.44 -1.93 11.43
N LYS A 137 -42.76 -3.08 11.35
CA LYS A 137 -43.25 -4.32 11.96
C LYS A 137 -43.32 -4.27 13.48
N LEU A 138 -42.54 -3.39 14.15
CA LEU A 138 -42.66 -3.20 15.59
C LEU A 138 -44.03 -2.68 16.03
N PHE A 139 -44.78 -2.00 15.14
CA PHE A 139 -46.14 -1.53 15.43
C PHE A 139 -47.22 -2.61 15.22
N GLY A 140 -46.84 -3.76 14.67
CA GLY A 140 -47.68 -4.93 14.48
C GLY A 140 -47.52 -5.96 15.62
N PRO A 141 -48.07 -7.17 15.44
CA PRO A 141 -47.92 -8.24 16.43
C PRO A 141 -46.49 -8.79 16.48
N GLU A 142 -46.06 -9.25 17.66
CA GLU A 142 -44.65 -9.65 17.91
C GLU A 142 -44.17 -10.80 17.01
N ASN A 143 -45.06 -11.68 16.55
CA ASN A 143 -44.71 -12.77 15.62
C ASN A 143 -44.25 -12.28 14.25
N GLU A 144 -44.51 -11.03 13.88
CA GLU A 144 -44.05 -10.45 12.62
C GLU A 144 -42.65 -9.81 12.72
N PHE A 145 -42.12 -9.63 13.93
CA PHE A 145 -40.86 -8.93 14.16
C PHE A 145 -39.67 -9.58 13.44
N ILE A 146 -38.74 -8.74 12.96
CA ILE A 146 -37.54 -9.20 12.26
C ILE A 146 -36.43 -9.43 13.28
N ASN A 147 -36.31 -10.66 13.78
CA ASN A 147 -35.36 -11.00 14.86
C ASN A 147 -33.89 -10.74 14.52
N SER A 148 -33.51 -10.72 13.23
CA SER A 148 -32.15 -10.43 12.79
C SER A 148 -31.81 -8.93 12.78
N SER A 149 -32.78 -8.04 13.01
CA SER A 149 -32.57 -6.59 12.96
C SER A 149 -32.14 -6.02 14.32
N ASN A 150 -31.14 -5.14 14.31
CA ASN A 150 -30.74 -4.34 15.47
C ASN A 150 -31.89 -3.45 15.98
N VAL A 151 -32.81 -3.02 15.11
CA VAL A 151 -34.00 -2.26 15.50
C VAL A 151 -34.86 -3.09 16.45
N THR A 152 -35.16 -4.34 16.08
CA THR A 152 -35.94 -5.28 16.90
C THR A 152 -35.20 -5.70 18.15
N SER A 153 -33.90 -5.98 18.05
CA SER A 153 -33.06 -6.34 19.21
C SER A 153 -33.09 -5.26 20.28
N ASN A 154 -32.83 -4.01 19.89
CA ASN A 154 -32.79 -2.88 20.82
C ASN A 154 -34.19 -2.50 21.35
N TYR A 155 -35.25 -2.65 20.57
CA TYR A 155 -36.63 -2.51 21.06
C TYR A 155 -36.90 -3.46 22.24
N ARG A 156 -36.53 -4.74 22.11
CA ARG A 156 -36.70 -5.74 23.17
C ARG A 156 -35.82 -5.43 24.38
N PHE A 157 -34.58 -5.00 24.14
CA PHE A 157 -33.69 -4.57 25.21
C PHE A 157 -34.30 -3.41 26.02
N PHE A 158 -34.90 -2.41 25.37
CA PHE A 158 -35.57 -1.33 26.08
C PHE A 158 -36.80 -1.82 26.84
N ARG A 159 -37.61 -2.73 26.29
CA ARG A 159 -38.71 -3.37 27.04
C ARG A 159 -38.21 -4.06 28.31
N GLU A 160 -37.09 -4.79 28.24
CA GLU A 160 -36.48 -5.43 29.40
C GLU A 160 -35.98 -4.41 30.44
N LYS A 161 -35.31 -3.34 30.00
CA LYS A 161 -34.85 -2.25 30.89
C LYS A 161 -36.00 -1.53 31.58
N LEU A 162 -37.08 -1.24 30.85
CA LEU A 162 -38.29 -0.63 31.40
C LEU A 162 -38.96 -1.49 32.48
N ARG A 163 -38.89 -2.83 32.39
CA ARG A 163 -39.42 -3.73 33.41
C ARG A 163 -38.54 -3.85 34.66
N SER A 164 -37.26 -3.51 34.54
CA SER A 164 -36.24 -3.75 35.59
C SER A 164 -35.72 -2.47 36.25
N THR A 165 -36.03 -1.29 35.70
CA THR A 165 -35.67 0.00 36.29
C THR A 165 -36.40 0.24 37.61
N SER A 166 -35.81 1.05 38.48
CA SER A 166 -36.43 1.52 39.72
C SER A 166 -37.31 2.76 39.54
N LEU A 167 -37.28 3.38 38.35
CA LEU A 167 -38.10 4.55 38.04
C LEU A 167 -39.53 4.16 37.70
N ASP A 168 -40.50 5.00 38.08
CA ASP A 168 -41.87 4.86 37.57
C ASP A 168 -41.99 5.35 36.11
N ALA A 169 -43.13 5.06 35.47
CA ALA A 169 -43.29 5.38 34.05
C ALA A 169 -43.26 6.90 33.78
N ASP A 170 -43.80 7.71 34.68
CA ASP A 170 -43.85 9.16 34.54
C ASP A 170 -42.45 9.78 34.67
N GLN A 171 -41.62 9.26 35.58
CA GLN A 171 -40.20 9.60 35.71
C GLN A 171 -39.38 9.22 34.47
N VAL A 172 -39.63 8.04 33.89
CA VAL A 172 -38.94 7.63 32.65
C VAL A 172 -39.33 8.54 31.48
N TRP A 173 -40.63 8.86 31.35
CA TRP A 173 -41.07 9.79 30.31
C TRP A 173 -40.49 11.18 30.50
N GLU A 174 -40.47 11.68 31.73
CA GLU A 174 -39.80 12.94 32.09
C GLU A 174 -38.32 12.93 31.72
N ALA A 175 -37.60 11.84 32.01
CA ALA A 175 -36.19 11.69 31.64
C ALA A 175 -35.98 11.79 30.12
N ILE A 176 -36.83 11.12 29.33
CA ILE A 176 -36.80 11.20 27.86
C ILE A 176 -37.03 12.63 27.38
N CYS A 177 -37.98 13.35 27.99
CA CYS A 177 -38.26 14.76 27.67
C CYS A 177 -37.10 15.70 28.04
N ARG A 178 -36.22 15.32 28.97
CA ARG A 178 -35.05 16.10 29.41
C ARG A 178 -33.80 15.86 28.54
N LEU A 179 -33.86 14.98 27.54
CA LEU A 179 -32.78 14.80 26.56
C LEU A 179 -32.74 15.97 25.56
N GLU A 180 -31.62 16.66 25.46
CA GLU A 180 -31.39 17.75 24.53
C GLU A 180 -30.39 17.40 23.43
N VAL A 181 -30.62 17.89 22.22
CA VAL A 181 -29.67 17.82 21.12
C VAL A 181 -29.39 19.19 20.53
N MET A 182 -28.19 19.36 19.99
CA MET A 182 -27.88 20.47 19.09
C MET A 182 -28.56 20.19 17.74
N HIS A 183 -29.68 20.84 17.48
CA HIS A 183 -30.39 20.76 16.20
C HIS A 183 -29.79 21.76 15.21
N LEU A 184 -29.16 21.25 14.15
CA LEU A 184 -28.52 22.04 13.09
C LEU A 184 -29.32 21.94 11.79
N ASP A 185 -29.92 23.06 11.37
CA ASP A 185 -30.55 23.20 10.07
C ASP A 185 -29.54 23.76 9.06
N LEU A 186 -29.33 23.02 7.97
CA LEU A 186 -28.52 23.48 6.85
C LEU A 186 -29.28 24.50 6.00
N GLU A 187 -28.59 25.59 5.67
CA GLU A 187 -29.02 26.62 4.73
C GLU A 187 -28.63 26.26 3.28
N GLU A 188 -29.15 26.98 2.29
CA GLU A 188 -28.93 26.64 0.87
C GLU A 188 -27.46 26.68 0.44
N TYR A 189 -26.65 27.54 1.06
CA TYR A 189 -25.22 27.68 0.76
C TYR A 189 -24.32 26.76 1.60
N ASP A 190 -24.88 26.04 2.58
CA ASP A 190 -24.10 25.06 3.34
C ASP A 190 -23.84 23.84 2.46
N GLU A 191 -22.59 23.35 2.44
CA GLU A 191 -22.23 22.10 1.77
C GLU A 191 -22.45 20.91 2.73
N PRO A 192 -23.49 20.06 2.53
CA PRO A 192 -23.82 18.97 3.45
C PRO A 192 -22.66 17.99 3.67
N GLN A 193 -21.88 17.75 2.63
CA GLN A 193 -20.75 16.82 2.64
C GLN A 193 -19.64 17.28 3.60
N ARG A 194 -19.21 18.55 3.53
CA ARG A 194 -18.18 19.08 4.42
C ARG A 194 -18.60 19.07 5.88
N ILE A 195 -19.87 19.40 6.13
CA ILE A 195 -20.43 19.40 7.49
C ILE A 195 -20.47 17.98 8.04
N PHE A 196 -20.94 17.02 7.23
CA PHE A 196 -20.94 15.61 7.58
C PHE A 196 -19.53 15.07 7.90
N GLU A 197 -18.52 15.40 7.09
CA GLU A 197 -17.12 15.03 7.34
C GLU A 197 -16.61 15.61 8.66
N SER A 198 -16.91 16.87 8.95
CA SER A 198 -16.45 17.52 10.19
C SER A 198 -17.04 16.90 11.45
N LEU A 199 -18.32 16.49 11.40
CA LEU A 199 -19.05 15.98 12.56
C LEU A 199 -18.74 14.51 12.87
N ASN A 200 -18.53 13.69 11.84
CA ASN A 200 -18.22 12.26 12.00
C ASN A 200 -16.88 11.97 12.67
N SER A 201 -16.03 12.97 12.86
CA SER A 201 -14.77 12.86 13.61
C SER A 201 -14.95 12.59 15.12
N THR A 202 -16.17 12.72 15.66
CA THR A 202 -16.45 12.69 17.11
C THR A 202 -17.38 11.55 17.57
N GLY A 203 -17.82 10.68 16.66
CA GLY A 203 -18.86 9.65 16.91
C GLY A 203 -18.41 8.20 16.65
N LEU A 204 -19.38 7.27 16.50
CA LEU A 204 -19.12 5.91 16.01
C LEU A 204 -18.65 6.01 14.56
N GLU A 205 -17.36 5.74 14.32
CA GLU A 205 -16.73 5.87 13.01
C GLU A 205 -17.53 5.15 11.92
N LEU A 206 -17.68 5.81 10.79
CA LEU A 206 -18.23 5.22 9.57
C LEU A 206 -17.16 4.38 8.91
N LYS A 207 -17.57 3.27 8.29
CA LYS A 207 -16.70 2.54 7.38
C LYS A 207 -16.30 3.44 6.22
N GLU A 208 -15.16 3.18 5.61
CA GLU A 208 -14.67 3.99 4.50
C GLU A 208 -15.60 3.88 3.29
N ALA A 209 -16.15 2.69 3.03
CA ALA A 209 -17.16 2.48 2.01
C ALA A 209 -18.44 3.29 2.25
N ASP A 210 -18.88 3.45 3.51
CA ASP A 210 -20.03 4.30 3.84
C ASP A 210 -19.72 5.77 3.52
N LYS A 211 -18.51 6.24 3.85
CA LYS A 211 -18.06 7.61 3.51
C LYS A 211 -18.03 7.81 1.99
N VAL A 212 -17.57 6.82 1.22
CA VAL A 212 -17.62 6.84 -0.25
C VAL A 212 -19.06 6.89 -0.76
N ARG A 213 -19.97 6.05 -0.24
CA ARG A 213 -21.41 6.10 -0.59
C ARG A 213 -22.01 7.48 -0.38
N ASN A 214 -21.72 8.07 0.78
CA ASN A 214 -22.17 9.41 1.12
C ASN A 214 -21.63 10.45 0.13
N TYR A 215 -20.35 10.39 -0.18
CA TYR A 215 -19.71 11.32 -1.11
C TYR A 215 -20.30 11.25 -2.52
N VAL A 216 -20.59 10.04 -3.02
CA VAL A 216 -21.11 9.86 -4.39
C VAL A 216 -22.62 10.17 -4.51
N LEU A 217 -23.42 10.06 -3.44
CA LEU A 217 -24.88 10.23 -3.50
C LEU A 217 -25.42 11.53 -2.89
N MET A 218 -24.75 12.13 -1.88
CA MET A 218 -25.33 13.21 -1.08
C MET A 218 -25.62 14.51 -1.86
N GLY A 219 -24.88 14.77 -2.96
CA GLY A 219 -25.06 15.94 -3.81
C GLY A 219 -26.23 15.85 -4.81
N LEU A 220 -26.91 14.71 -4.88
CA LEU A 220 -27.96 14.42 -5.87
C LEU A 220 -29.35 14.67 -5.28
N ASP A 221 -30.39 14.80 -6.12
CA ASP A 221 -31.77 14.87 -5.64
C ASP A 221 -32.26 13.49 -5.13
N SER A 222 -33.34 13.47 -4.34
CA SER A 222 -33.84 12.24 -3.71
C SER A 222 -34.20 11.13 -4.71
N THR A 223 -34.71 11.49 -5.88
CA THR A 223 -35.07 10.51 -6.92
C THR A 223 -33.82 9.88 -7.53
N GLN A 224 -32.81 10.69 -7.81
CA GLN A 224 -31.51 10.20 -8.29
C GLN A 224 -30.77 9.38 -7.23
N GLN A 225 -30.82 9.79 -5.95
CA GLN A 225 -30.26 9.03 -4.83
C GLN A 225 -30.86 7.64 -4.75
N GLU A 226 -32.20 7.52 -4.73
CA GLU A 226 -32.88 6.22 -4.68
C GLU A 226 -32.55 5.36 -5.91
N ARG A 227 -32.54 5.96 -7.10
CA ARG A 227 -32.21 5.25 -8.33
C ARG A 227 -30.78 4.71 -8.32
N LEU A 228 -29.77 5.55 -8.13
CA LEU A 228 -28.36 5.14 -8.15
C LEU A 228 -28.01 4.21 -6.98
N TYR A 229 -28.66 4.37 -5.83
CA TYR A 229 -28.50 3.42 -4.74
C TYR A 229 -28.97 2.02 -5.15
N ASN A 230 -30.20 1.88 -5.66
CA ASN A 230 -30.75 0.56 -6.00
C ASN A 230 -30.13 -0.03 -7.30
N GLU A 231 -29.82 0.80 -8.30
CA GLU A 231 -29.31 0.35 -9.61
C GLU A 231 -27.78 0.20 -9.68
N ARG A 232 -27.03 0.81 -8.75
CA ARG A 232 -25.55 0.77 -8.74
C ARG A 232 -24.97 0.38 -7.39
N TRP A 233 -25.21 1.18 -6.34
CA TRP A 233 -24.50 0.97 -5.07
C TRP A 233 -24.84 -0.37 -4.39
N ASN A 234 -26.12 -0.69 -4.24
CA ASN A 234 -26.53 -1.95 -3.62
C ASN A 234 -26.01 -3.18 -4.40
N PRO A 235 -26.08 -3.23 -5.74
CA PRO A 235 -25.39 -4.25 -6.53
C PRO A 235 -23.87 -4.32 -6.32
N ILE A 236 -23.19 -3.18 -6.13
CA ILE A 236 -21.75 -3.17 -5.79
C ILE A 236 -21.50 -3.88 -4.45
N GLU A 237 -22.30 -3.57 -3.43
CA GLU A 237 -22.18 -4.21 -2.10
C GLU A 237 -22.45 -5.71 -2.18
N GLU A 238 -23.48 -6.13 -2.91
CA GLU A 238 -23.82 -7.54 -3.14
C GLU A 238 -22.69 -8.27 -3.87
N ASN A 239 -22.17 -7.72 -4.97
CA ASN A 239 -21.06 -8.27 -5.74
C ASN A 239 -19.78 -8.46 -4.90
N CYS A 240 -19.59 -7.61 -3.88
CA CYS A 240 -18.43 -7.66 -3.00
C CYS A 240 -18.68 -8.47 -1.73
N SER A 241 -19.83 -9.14 -1.58
CA SER A 241 -20.24 -9.80 -0.33
C SER A 241 -20.11 -8.88 0.88
N PHE A 242 -20.47 -7.61 0.72
CA PHE A 242 -20.37 -6.54 1.73
C PHE A 242 -18.94 -6.25 2.22
N GLN A 243 -17.89 -6.70 1.50
CA GLN A 243 -16.49 -6.32 1.71
C GLN A 243 -16.10 -5.08 0.88
N THR A 244 -16.99 -4.09 0.82
CA THR A 244 -16.89 -2.94 -0.09
C THR A 244 -15.64 -2.10 0.13
N ASP A 245 -15.15 -1.96 1.37
CA ASP A 245 -13.90 -1.25 1.69
C ASP A 245 -12.69 -1.89 0.99
N SER A 246 -12.61 -3.22 1.02
CA SER A 246 -11.54 -3.98 0.36
C SER A 246 -11.63 -3.84 -1.15
N PHE A 247 -12.84 -3.96 -1.71
CA PHE A 247 -13.05 -3.75 -3.14
C PHE A 247 -12.61 -2.35 -3.60
N ILE A 248 -13.09 -1.28 -2.95
CA ILE A 248 -12.73 0.10 -3.31
C ILE A 248 -11.22 0.31 -3.19
N ARG A 249 -10.58 -0.23 -2.16
CA ARG A 249 -9.12 -0.19 -2.00
C ARG A 249 -8.40 -0.77 -3.23
N TRP A 250 -8.80 -1.93 -3.72
CA TRP A 250 -8.17 -2.58 -4.88
C TRP A 250 -8.55 -1.90 -6.20
N TYR A 251 -9.78 -1.44 -6.33
CA TYR A 251 -10.23 -0.59 -7.45
C TYR A 251 -9.35 0.66 -7.58
N LEU A 252 -9.11 1.38 -6.48
CA LEU A 252 -8.22 2.54 -6.46
C LEU A 252 -6.77 2.16 -6.80
N THR A 253 -6.31 1.00 -6.33
CA THR A 253 -4.96 0.51 -6.63
C THR A 253 -4.78 0.27 -8.13
N THR A 254 -5.80 -0.25 -8.84
CA THR A 254 -5.78 -0.45 -10.30
C THR A 254 -5.45 0.83 -11.05
N TYR A 255 -6.04 1.97 -10.64
CA TYR A 255 -5.88 3.24 -11.34
C TYR A 255 -4.70 4.07 -10.85
N THR A 256 -4.43 4.05 -9.55
CA THR A 256 -3.42 4.92 -8.93
C THR A 256 -2.06 4.25 -8.82
N THR A 257 -1.98 2.93 -8.99
CA THR A 257 -0.80 2.07 -8.74
C THR A 257 -0.26 2.15 -7.31
N LYS A 258 -1.01 2.79 -6.40
CA LYS A 258 -0.69 2.97 -4.99
C LYS A 258 -1.81 2.36 -4.16
N THR A 259 -1.45 1.48 -3.24
CA THR A 259 -2.42 0.88 -2.33
C THR A 259 -2.63 1.81 -1.14
N PRO A 260 -3.82 2.41 -0.95
CA PRO A 260 -4.09 3.23 0.23
C PRO A 260 -4.06 2.38 1.51
N ARG A 261 -3.89 2.96 2.70
CA ARG A 261 -4.12 2.24 3.97
C ARG A 261 -5.62 2.03 4.17
N GLU A 262 -6.01 1.03 4.99
CA GLU A 262 -7.43 0.66 5.13
C GLU A 262 -8.28 1.83 5.62
N GLN A 263 -7.75 2.61 6.58
CA GLN A 263 -8.38 3.81 7.12
C GLN A 263 -8.33 5.05 6.22
N ASP A 264 -7.57 5.01 5.11
CA ASP A 264 -7.39 6.16 4.21
C ASP A 264 -8.12 5.96 2.87
N VAL A 265 -8.93 4.90 2.73
CA VAL A 265 -9.59 4.54 1.47
C VAL A 265 -10.50 5.66 0.98
N TYR A 266 -11.24 6.31 1.88
CA TYR A 266 -12.11 7.43 1.55
C TYR A 266 -11.34 8.63 0.99
N GLU A 267 -10.27 9.06 1.68
CA GLU A 267 -9.46 10.20 1.25
C GLU A 267 -8.78 9.92 -0.10
N ALA A 268 -8.28 8.69 -0.29
CA ALA A 268 -7.74 8.25 -1.57
C ALA A 268 -8.81 8.26 -2.67
N PHE A 269 -10.04 7.81 -2.38
CA PHE A 269 -11.15 7.85 -3.33
C PHE A 269 -11.52 9.29 -3.71
N LYS A 270 -11.62 10.20 -2.73
CA LYS A 270 -11.94 11.62 -2.97
C LYS A 270 -10.86 12.30 -3.82
N SER A 271 -9.59 12.06 -3.53
CA SER A 271 -8.47 12.55 -4.35
C SER A 271 -8.51 11.98 -5.78
N PHE A 272 -8.83 10.70 -5.92
CA PHE A 272 -8.99 10.05 -7.22
C PHE A 272 -10.16 10.64 -8.02
N ALA A 273 -11.34 10.75 -7.41
CA ALA A 273 -12.55 11.24 -8.04
C ALA A 273 -12.42 12.71 -8.47
N SER A 274 -11.82 13.57 -7.65
CA SER A 274 -11.61 15.00 -7.96
C SER A 274 -10.63 15.24 -9.11
N LYS A 275 -9.65 14.35 -9.31
CA LYS A 275 -8.70 14.42 -10.43
C LYS A 275 -9.28 13.90 -11.75
N ARG A 276 -10.36 13.10 -11.70
CA ARG A 276 -10.99 12.52 -12.89
C ARG A 276 -11.86 13.59 -13.57
N LYS A 277 -11.84 13.63 -14.90
CA LYS A 277 -12.69 14.54 -15.70
C LYS A 277 -14.11 14.02 -15.94
N THR A 278 -14.47 12.87 -15.36
CA THR A 278 -15.78 12.22 -15.53
C THR A 278 -16.78 12.74 -14.51
N ASN A 279 -18.07 12.69 -14.84
CA ASN A 279 -19.11 12.98 -13.85
C ASN A 279 -19.28 11.83 -12.83
N MET A 280 -20.04 12.08 -11.77
CA MET A 280 -20.24 11.10 -10.68
C MET A 280 -20.97 9.83 -11.13
N SER A 281 -21.91 9.94 -12.08
CA SER A 281 -22.63 8.79 -12.62
C SER A 281 -21.69 7.84 -13.36
N GLU A 282 -20.82 8.38 -14.22
CA GLU A 282 -19.81 7.60 -14.95
C GLU A 282 -18.79 6.94 -14.02
N LEU A 283 -18.45 7.58 -12.90
CA LEU A 283 -17.60 6.97 -11.88
C LEU A 283 -18.32 5.79 -11.19
N LEU A 284 -19.60 5.92 -10.89
CA LEU A 284 -20.41 4.84 -10.32
C LEU A 284 -20.64 3.69 -11.30
N ASP A 285 -20.82 3.98 -12.59
CA ASP A 285 -20.93 2.97 -13.65
C ASP A 285 -19.61 2.16 -13.76
N ASP A 286 -18.46 2.84 -13.72
CA ASP A 286 -17.15 2.19 -13.72
C ASP A 286 -16.91 1.36 -12.45
N LEU A 287 -17.26 1.90 -11.28
CA LEU A 287 -17.16 1.18 -10.00
C LEU A 287 -18.05 -0.07 -9.99
N TYR A 288 -19.26 0.03 -10.57
CA TYR A 288 -20.16 -1.11 -10.73
C TYR A 288 -19.58 -2.18 -11.65
N ALA A 289 -19.06 -1.81 -12.82
CA ALA A 289 -18.41 -2.76 -13.74
C ALA A 289 -17.26 -3.52 -13.04
N TYR A 290 -16.39 -2.80 -12.34
CA TYR A 290 -15.28 -3.41 -11.59
C TYR A 290 -15.75 -4.28 -10.41
N SER A 291 -16.88 -3.97 -9.78
CA SER A 291 -17.45 -4.84 -8.75
C SER A 291 -17.89 -6.19 -9.33
N THR A 292 -18.38 -6.21 -10.57
CA THR A 292 -18.74 -7.43 -11.28
C THR A 292 -17.48 -8.26 -11.59
N TYR A 293 -16.42 -7.65 -12.13
CA TYR A 293 -15.15 -8.36 -12.37
C TYR A 293 -14.54 -8.89 -11.06
N PHE A 294 -14.63 -8.13 -9.98
CA PHE A 294 -14.22 -8.58 -8.65
C PHE A 294 -14.98 -9.84 -8.24
N ARG A 295 -16.31 -9.87 -8.39
CA ARG A 295 -17.15 -11.02 -8.08
C ARG A 295 -16.79 -12.22 -8.95
N GLU A 296 -16.74 -12.04 -10.27
CA GLU A 296 -16.42 -13.11 -11.23
C GLU A 296 -15.08 -13.79 -10.91
N ILE A 297 -14.05 -13.01 -10.57
CA ILE A 297 -12.75 -13.56 -10.16
C ILE A 297 -12.85 -14.35 -8.85
N ARG A 298 -13.58 -13.81 -7.87
CA ARG A 298 -13.65 -14.38 -6.50
C ARG A 298 -14.55 -15.60 -6.40
N GLU A 299 -15.61 -15.64 -7.19
CA GLU A 299 -16.58 -16.73 -7.25
C GLU A 299 -16.22 -17.75 -8.35
N SER A 300 -15.22 -17.43 -9.19
CA SER A 300 -14.81 -18.26 -10.33
C SER A 300 -15.96 -18.49 -11.31
N ASP A 301 -16.61 -17.39 -11.69
CA ASP A 301 -17.79 -17.34 -12.57
C ASP A 301 -17.59 -16.30 -13.69
N THR A 302 -16.46 -16.41 -14.39
CA THR A 302 -16.09 -15.52 -15.50
C THR A 302 -16.85 -15.85 -16.79
N GLY A 303 -17.53 -17.01 -16.83
CA GLY A 303 -18.19 -17.54 -18.01
C GLY A 303 -17.27 -18.37 -18.91
N TYR A 304 -16.04 -18.62 -18.49
CA TYR A 304 -15.02 -19.38 -19.23
C TYR A 304 -14.58 -20.61 -18.39
N PRO A 305 -15.06 -21.83 -18.70
CA PRO A 305 -14.93 -23.00 -17.82
C PRO A 305 -13.49 -23.33 -17.38
N GLU A 306 -12.52 -23.22 -18.29
CA GLU A 306 -11.11 -23.50 -18.01
C GLU A 306 -10.48 -22.44 -17.10
N VAL A 307 -10.83 -21.15 -17.31
CA VAL A 307 -10.43 -20.03 -16.44
C VAL A 307 -11.05 -20.19 -15.05
N ASP A 308 -12.33 -20.55 -14.98
CA ASP A 308 -13.07 -20.73 -13.73
C ASP A 308 -12.50 -21.90 -12.91
N THR A 309 -12.11 -22.99 -13.57
CA THR A 309 -11.42 -24.12 -12.93
C THR A 309 -10.09 -23.68 -12.32
N GLN A 310 -9.30 -22.89 -13.07
CA GLN A 310 -8.03 -22.34 -12.61
C GLN A 310 -8.21 -21.35 -11.43
N LEU A 311 -9.17 -20.44 -11.54
CA LEU A 311 -9.49 -19.45 -10.50
C LEU A 311 -9.99 -20.12 -9.22
N LYS A 312 -10.85 -21.12 -9.32
CA LYS A 312 -11.37 -21.87 -8.16
C LYS A 312 -10.22 -22.43 -7.32
N ARG A 313 -9.23 -23.02 -7.99
CA ARG A 313 -8.02 -23.54 -7.35
C ARG A 313 -7.14 -22.42 -6.78
N MET A 314 -6.90 -21.37 -7.56
CA MET A 314 -6.06 -20.24 -7.12
C MET A 314 -6.65 -19.50 -5.92
N ASN A 315 -7.97 -19.30 -5.87
CA ASN A 315 -8.66 -18.56 -4.82
C ASN A 315 -8.52 -19.18 -3.41
N GLU A 316 -8.08 -20.44 -3.30
CA GLU A 316 -7.77 -21.08 -2.01
C GLU A 316 -6.57 -20.43 -1.29
N PHE A 317 -5.58 -19.94 -2.05
CA PHE A 317 -4.35 -19.38 -1.50
C PHE A 317 -4.02 -17.96 -2.02
N MET A 318 -4.63 -17.55 -3.13
CA MET A 318 -4.39 -16.28 -3.78
C MET A 318 -4.90 -15.13 -2.90
N GLY A 319 -4.00 -14.20 -2.56
CA GLY A 319 -4.38 -12.99 -1.85
C GLY A 319 -5.08 -11.98 -2.75
N ALA A 320 -5.88 -11.09 -2.15
CA ALA A 320 -6.55 -9.99 -2.84
C ALA A 320 -5.60 -9.00 -3.55
N VAL A 321 -4.30 -9.10 -3.23
CA VAL A 321 -3.21 -8.31 -3.80
C VAL A 321 -3.05 -8.44 -5.32
N VAL A 322 -3.53 -9.54 -5.91
CA VAL A 322 -3.46 -9.79 -7.35
C VAL A 322 -4.62 -9.10 -8.11
N LEU A 323 -5.70 -8.75 -7.41
CA LEU A 323 -6.91 -8.20 -8.02
C LEU A 323 -6.72 -6.90 -8.81
N PRO A 324 -5.86 -5.94 -8.39
CA PRO A 324 -5.58 -4.74 -9.17
C PRO A 324 -5.02 -5.03 -10.57
N PHE A 325 -4.40 -6.21 -10.74
CA PHE A 325 -3.93 -6.68 -12.04
C PHE A 325 -5.00 -7.50 -12.78
N LEU A 326 -5.70 -8.40 -12.09
CA LEU A 326 -6.66 -9.31 -12.73
C LEU A 326 -7.97 -8.62 -13.16
N MET A 327 -8.52 -7.70 -12.36
CA MET A 327 -9.77 -7.01 -12.71
C MET A 327 -9.70 -6.26 -14.04
N PRO A 328 -8.71 -5.37 -14.30
CA PRO A 328 -8.61 -4.70 -15.59
C PRO A 328 -8.25 -5.65 -16.73
N LEU A 329 -7.56 -6.77 -16.46
CA LEU A 329 -7.26 -7.77 -17.47
C LEU A 329 -8.51 -8.59 -17.86
N LEU A 330 -9.35 -8.96 -16.91
CA LEU A 330 -10.64 -9.60 -17.17
C LEU A 330 -11.59 -8.66 -17.94
N ARG A 331 -11.59 -7.36 -17.61
CA ARG A 331 -12.27 -6.35 -18.45
C ARG A 331 -11.78 -6.42 -19.89
N ASP A 332 -10.46 -6.48 -20.11
CA ASP A 332 -9.89 -6.56 -21.46
C ASP A 332 -10.23 -7.88 -22.18
N VAL A 333 -10.43 -8.98 -21.46
CA VAL A 333 -10.98 -10.24 -22.00
C VAL A 333 -12.42 -10.04 -22.48
N HIS A 334 -13.28 -9.48 -21.62
CA HIS A 334 -14.69 -9.21 -21.95
C HIS A 334 -14.85 -8.21 -23.12
N GLU A 335 -13.93 -7.24 -23.22
CA GLU A 335 -13.86 -6.28 -24.32
C GLU A 335 -13.15 -6.84 -25.57
N SER A 336 -12.79 -8.13 -25.58
CA SER A 336 -12.11 -8.81 -26.70
C SER A 336 -10.78 -8.19 -27.12
N LYS A 337 -10.08 -7.50 -26.20
CA LYS A 337 -8.70 -7.03 -26.39
C LYS A 337 -7.68 -8.15 -26.17
N THR A 338 -8.04 -9.16 -25.38
CA THR A 338 -7.31 -10.42 -25.27
C THR A 338 -8.28 -11.60 -25.25
N THR A 339 -7.76 -12.84 -25.32
CA THR A 339 -8.55 -14.07 -25.34
C THR A 339 -8.64 -14.71 -23.95
N PRO A 340 -9.68 -15.52 -23.68
CA PRO A 340 -9.75 -16.32 -22.46
C PRO A 340 -8.55 -17.26 -22.29
N ASP A 341 -8.02 -17.82 -23.38
CA ASP A 341 -6.83 -18.70 -23.35
C ASP A 341 -5.57 -17.95 -22.91
N ASP A 342 -5.38 -16.72 -23.38
CA ASP A 342 -4.24 -15.88 -22.94
C ASP A 342 -4.40 -15.47 -21.47
N PHE A 343 -5.61 -15.18 -21.02
CA PHE A 343 -5.89 -14.92 -19.61
C PHE A 343 -5.64 -16.14 -18.73
N LEU A 344 -6.04 -17.34 -19.17
CA LEU A 344 -5.73 -18.60 -18.50
C LEU A 344 -4.21 -18.79 -18.36
N GLU A 345 -3.45 -18.52 -19.42
CA GLU A 345 -1.99 -18.63 -19.40
C GLU A 345 -1.34 -17.63 -18.43
N VAL A 346 -1.91 -16.42 -18.31
CA VAL A 346 -1.53 -15.44 -17.27
C VAL A 346 -1.81 -15.99 -15.87
N LEU A 347 -2.98 -16.56 -15.62
CA LEU A 347 -3.36 -17.13 -14.32
C LEU A 347 -2.43 -18.28 -13.91
N VAL A 348 -2.14 -19.21 -14.83
CA VAL A 348 -1.18 -20.32 -14.61
C VAL A 348 0.21 -19.78 -14.29
N THR A 349 0.64 -18.71 -14.97
CA THR A 349 1.93 -18.07 -14.70
C THR A 349 1.96 -17.43 -13.30
N ILE A 350 0.89 -16.76 -12.89
CA ILE A 350 0.77 -16.15 -11.56
C ILE A 350 0.73 -17.22 -10.47
N GLU A 351 -0.02 -18.31 -10.67
CA GLU A 351 -0.04 -19.46 -9.76
C GLU A 351 1.37 -20.00 -9.55
N SER A 352 2.08 -20.34 -10.64
CA SER A 352 3.46 -20.80 -10.57
C SER A 352 4.36 -19.80 -9.83
N TYR A 353 4.28 -18.52 -10.16
CA TYR A 353 5.06 -17.47 -9.50
C TYR A 353 4.82 -17.40 -7.98
N ILE A 354 3.57 -17.42 -7.53
CA ILE A 354 3.23 -17.34 -6.10
C ILE A 354 3.65 -18.61 -5.37
N VAL A 355 3.37 -19.80 -5.94
CA VAL A 355 3.71 -21.09 -5.32
C VAL A 355 5.22 -21.27 -5.21
N ARG A 356 5.97 -20.93 -6.26
CA ARG A 356 7.43 -21.00 -6.21
C ARG A 356 8.01 -20.12 -5.11
N ARG A 357 7.51 -18.89 -4.96
CA ARG A 357 7.92 -17.97 -3.89
C ARG A 357 7.58 -18.52 -2.51
N PHE A 358 6.39 -19.12 -2.36
CA PHE A 358 5.97 -19.76 -1.11
C PHE A 358 6.92 -20.91 -0.74
N VAL A 359 7.21 -21.80 -1.69
CA VAL A 359 8.12 -22.95 -1.49
C VAL A 359 9.52 -22.47 -1.13
N ALA A 360 10.07 -21.51 -1.88
CA ALA A 360 11.38 -20.89 -1.63
C ALA A 360 11.44 -19.98 -0.38
N GLY A 361 10.33 -19.79 0.34
CA GLY A 361 10.30 -19.00 1.58
C GLY A 361 10.46 -17.49 1.37
N ILE A 362 10.11 -16.98 0.18
CA ILE A 362 10.23 -15.56 -0.15
C ILE A 362 9.04 -14.79 0.44
N PRO A 363 9.27 -13.72 1.24
CA PRO A 363 8.20 -12.93 1.86
C PRO A 363 7.20 -12.34 0.85
N THR A 364 5.93 -12.22 1.22
CA THR A 364 4.85 -11.71 0.34
C THR A 364 4.81 -10.19 0.20
N ASN A 365 5.60 -9.45 0.98
CA ASN A 365 5.55 -7.98 1.07
C ASN A 365 5.68 -7.28 -0.29
N SER A 366 6.51 -7.80 -1.20
CA SER A 366 6.69 -7.21 -2.52
C SER A 366 5.54 -7.46 -3.49
N LEU A 367 4.68 -8.44 -3.23
CA LEU A 367 3.56 -8.78 -4.14
C LEU A 367 2.62 -7.59 -4.33
N ASN A 368 2.43 -6.78 -3.27
CA ASN A 368 1.57 -5.60 -3.34
C ASN A 368 2.05 -4.58 -4.37
N LYS A 369 3.34 -4.22 -4.31
CA LYS A 369 3.92 -3.29 -5.29
C LYS A 369 3.93 -3.89 -6.69
N ILE A 370 4.24 -5.19 -6.81
CA ILE A 370 4.33 -5.90 -8.09
C ILE A 370 2.98 -5.86 -8.81
N PHE A 371 1.91 -6.33 -8.18
CA PHE A 371 0.60 -6.40 -8.85
C PHE A 371 -0.11 -5.05 -8.95
N ALA A 372 0.20 -4.09 -8.07
CA ALA A 372 -0.31 -2.73 -8.19
C ALA A 372 0.21 -2.00 -9.46
N THR A 373 1.43 -2.27 -9.90
CA THR A 373 2.01 -1.65 -11.11
C THR A 373 1.94 -2.55 -12.34
N MET A 374 1.73 -3.86 -12.17
CA MET A 374 1.83 -4.85 -13.24
C MET A 374 0.94 -4.55 -14.43
N TYR A 375 -0.32 -4.17 -14.22
CA TYR A 375 -1.24 -3.91 -15.33
C TYR A 375 -0.73 -2.74 -16.16
N ALA A 376 -0.37 -1.62 -15.52
CA ALA A 376 0.18 -0.46 -16.23
C ALA A 376 1.51 -0.76 -16.94
N GLU A 377 2.38 -1.59 -16.36
CA GLU A 377 3.63 -2.03 -16.97
C GLU A 377 3.40 -2.93 -18.20
N VAL A 378 2.43 -3.84 -18.12
CA VAL A 378 2.09 -4.76 -19.20
C VAL A 378 1.34 -4.03 -20.31
N SER A 379 0.35 -3.20 -20.00
CA SER A 379 -0.42 -2.43 -20.98
C SER A 379 0.44 -1.45 -21.78
N LYS A 380 1.55 -0.93 -21.23
CA LYS A 380 2.51 -0.08 -21.96
C LYS A 380 3.29 -0.84 -23.02
N LEU A 381 3.52 -2.14 -22.81
CA LEU A 381 4.26 -3.01 -23.72
C LEU A 381 3.33 -3.78 -24.66
N HIS A 382 2.05 -3.88 -24.29
CA HIS A 382 1.01 -4.48 -25.10
C HIS A 382 0.78 -3.64 -26.37
N SER A 383 0.91 -4.29 -27.52
CA SER A 383 0.57 -3.76 -28.84
C SER A 383 -0.49 -4.64 -29.48
N ASP A 384 -1.29 -4.10 -30.40
CA ASP A 384 -2.34 -4.86 -31.09
C ASP A 384 -1.81 -6.19 -31.64
N GLY A 385 -2.41 -7.30 -31.21
CA GLY A 385 -2.03 -8.66 -31.61
C GLY A 385 -0.97 -9.34 -30.72
N THR A 386 -0.48 -8.69 -29.66
CA THR A 386 0.46 -9.30 -28.70
C THR A 386 -0.32 -9.85 -27.49
N ALA A 387 -0.21 -11.14 -27.21
CA ALA A 387 -0.78 -11.74 -26.01
C ALA A 387 -0.19 -11.11 -24.72
N PHE A 388 -0.98 -11.02 -23.65
CA PHE A 388 -0.54 -10.53 -22.34
C PHE A 388 0.41 -11.52 -21.66
N ALA A 389 0.18 -12.82 -21.78
CA ALA A 389 0.97 -13.82 -21.07
C ALA A 389 2.49 -13.71 -21.32
N PRO A 390 2.99 -13.63 -22.58
CA PRO A 390 4.41 -13.43 -22.84
C PRO A 390 5.01 -12.18 -22.17
N ILE A 391 4.24 -11.10 -22.07
CA ILE A 391 4.67 -9.83 -21.44
C ILE A 391 4.69 -9.98 -19.92
N VAL A 392 3.68 -10.63 -19.32
CA VAL A 392 3.63 -10.93 -17.89
C VAL A 392 4.81 -11.80 -17.48
N ILE A 393 5.10 -12.86 -18.25
CA ILE A 393 6.25 -13.73 -18.03
C ILE A 393 7.54 -12.91 -18.07
N TYR A 394 7.70 -12.02 -19.06
CA TYR A 394 8.87 -11.13 -19.16
C TYR A 394 9.01 -10.24 -17.92
N GLN A 395 7.90 -9.61 -17.50
CA GLN A 395 7.86 -8.72 -16.35
C GLN A 395 8.15 -9.42 -15.02
N LEU A 396 7.80 -10.70 -14.89
CA LEU A 396 8.11 -11.49 -13.69
C LEU A 396 9.56 -12.01 -13.69
N ASN A 397 10.04 -12.50 -14.83
CA ASN A 397 11.40 -13.07 -14.95
C ASN A 397 12.51 -12.03 -14.76
N ARG A 398 12.29 -10.77 -15.13
CA ARG A 398 13.29 -9.70 -14.96
C ARG A 398 13.41 -9.17 -13.53
N ARG A 399 12.54 -9.57 -12.61
CA ARG A 399 12.57 -9.07 -11.23
C ARG A 399 13.67 -9.76 -10.42
N SER A 400 14.30 -8.99 -9.53
CA SER A 400 15.36 -9.45 -8.62
C SER A 400 14.94 -9.28 -7.14
N GLY A 401 15.80 -9.70 -6.22
CA GLY A 401 15.60 -9.54 -4.78
C GLY A 401 14.31 -10.20 -4.28
N SER A 402 13.52 -9.50 -3.46
CA SER A 402 12.25 -10.03 -2.93
C SER A 402 11.16 -10.24 -3.99
N GLY A 403 11.28 -9.59 -5.15
CA GLY A 403 10.31 -9.69 -6.25
C GLY A 403 10.62 -10.76 -7.29
N ARG A 404 11.73 -11.48 -7.15
CA ARG A 404 12.20 -12.46 -8.14
C ARG A 404 11.29 -13.67 -8.31
N PHE A 405 11.38 -14.29 -9.47
CA PHE A 405 10.77 -15.58 -9.79
C PHE A 405 11.80 -16.70 -9.50
N PRO A 406 11.57 -17.60 -8.54
CA PRO A 406 12.52 -18.68 -8.24
C PRO A 406 12.83 -19.59 -9.42
N THR A 407 14.12 -19.89 -9.60
CA THR A 407 14.61 -20.80 -10.64
C THR A 407 14.21 -22.25 -10.36
N ASP A 408 14.30 -23.13 -11.37
CA ASP A 408 14.03 -24.56 -11.19
C ASP A 408 14.97 -25.19 -10.16
N ALA A 409 16.24 -24.81 -10.14
CA ALA A 409 17.23 -25.33 -9.19
C ALA A 409 16.89 -24.97 -7.75
N GLU A 410 16.57 -23.69 -7.51
CA GLU A 410 16.15 -23.21 -6.20
C GLU A 410 14.84 -23.84 -5.75
N PHE A 411 13.85 -23.93 -6.64
CA PHE A 411 12.59 -24.58 -6.33
C PHE A 411 12.78 -26.05 -5.99
N LYS A 412 13.62 -26.78 -6.74
CA LYS A 412 13.94 -28.19 -6.50
C LYS A 412 14.50 -28.40 -5.09
N GLU A 413 15.50 -27.60 -4.71
CA GLU A 413 16.12 -27.68 -3.38
C GLU A 413 15.14 -27.32 -2.27
N ALA A 414 14.41 -26.20 -2.42
CA ALA A 414 13.46 -25.74 -1.42
C ALA A 414 12.28 -26.71 -1.25
N PHE A 415 11.73 -27.24 -2.34
CA PHE A 415 10.65 -28.22 -2.30
C PHE A 415 11.09 -29.52 -1.62
N ALA A 416 12.30 -30.01 -1.92
CA ALA A 416 12.79 -31.24 -1.31
C ALA A 416 13.01 -31.13 0.21
N THR A 417 13.28 -29.92 0.73
CA THR A 417 13.74 -29.70 2.13
C THR A 417 12.73 -29.03 3.05
N LYS A 418 11.68 -28.39 2.50
CA LYS A 418 10.69 -27.64 3.30
C LYS A 418 9.86 -28.54 4.22
N ASP A 419 9.58 -28.03 5.41
CA ASP A 419 8.54 -28.57 6.29
C ASP A 419 7.15 -28.22 5.70
N PHE A 420 6.52 -29.20 5.05
CA PHE A 420 5.17 -29.04 4.49
C PHE A 420 4.06 -29.43 5.46
N TYR A 421 4.40 -30.05 6.60
CA TYR A 421 3.41 -30.42 7.61
C TYR A 421 2.94 -29.20 8.40
N ASN A 422 3.86 -28.31 8.78
CA ASN A 422 3.60 -27.16 9.65
C ASN A 422 3.22 -25.86 8.92
N ILE A 423 2.95 -25.92 7.62
CA ILE A 423 2.45 -24.77 6.86
C ILE A 423 0.97 -24.51 7.17
N ARG A 424 0.42 -23.38 6.69
CA ARG A 424 -1.01 -23.07 6.88
C ARG A 424 -1.91 -24.12 6.21
N ALA A 425 -3.07 -24.39 6.79
CA ALA A 425 -3.96 -25.47 6.35
C ALA A 425 -4.35 -25.39 4.86
N TYR A 426 -4.71 -24.20 4.37
CA TYR A 426 -5.06 -23.99 2.95
C TYR A 426 -3.91 -24.29 1.99
N TRP A 427 -2.65 -24.05 2.41
CA TRP A 427 -1.49 -24.42 1.60
C TRP A 427 -1.31 -25.93 1.50
N ARG A 428 -1.64 -26.68 2.56
CA ARG A 428 -1.60 -28.14 2.53
C ARG A 428 -2.71 -28.70 1.64
N GLN A 429 -3.92 -28.17 1.78
CA GLN A 429 -5.08 -28.54 0.94
C GLN A 429 -4.74 -28.39 -0.54
N TYR A 430 -4.30 -27.19 -0.93
CA TYR A 430 -3.87 -26.88 -2.28
C TYR A 430 -2.72 -27.78 -2.77
N LEU A 431 -1.65 -27.93 -1.97
CA LEU A 431 -0.45 -28.68 -2.37
C LEU A 431 -0.77 -30.15 -2.67
N PHE A 432 -1.45 -30.83 -1.76
CA PHE A 432 -1.74 -32.25 -1.93
C PHE A 432 -2.81 -32.49 -3.00
N ASP A 433 -3.71 -31.54 -3.23
CA ASP A 433 -4.63 -31.60 -4.37
C ASP A 433 -3.88 -31.52 -5.70
N CYS A 434 -2.96 -30.55 -5.84
CA CYS A 434 -2.14 -30.42 -7.04
C CYS A 434 -1.25 -31.64 -7.29
N LEU A 435 -0.64 -32.21 -6.25
CA LEU A 435 0.24 -33.39 -6.40
C LEU A 435 -0.52 -34.68 -6.73
N GLU A 436 -1.78 -34.80 -6.29
CA GLU A 436 -2.65 -35.94 -6.63
C GLU A 436 -3.20 -35.83 -8.06
N ASN A 437 -3.70 -34.64 -8.42
CA ASN A 437 -4.48 -34.43 -9.63
C ASN A 437 -3.63 -33.99 -10.81
N GLY A 438 -2.64 -33.10 -10.60
CA GLY A 438 -1.92 -32.43 -11.67
C GLY A 438 -2.88 -31.80 -12.69
N ASP A 439 -2.62 -32.04 -13.98
CA ASP A 439 -3.47 -31.63 -15.11
C ASP A 439 -4.42 -32.77 -15.58
N SER A 440 -4.68 -33.77 -14.73
CA SER A 440 -5.51 -34.92 -15.11
C SER A 440 -7.00 -34.57 -15.12
N ASN A 441 -7.73 -35.08 -16.11
CA ASN A 441 -9.21 -35.03 -16.11
C ASN A 441 -9.84 -35.95 -15.05
N ASP A 442 -9.12 -37.00 -14.63
CA ASP A 442 -9.54 -37.91 -13.59
C ASP A 442 -9.09 -37.36 -12.23
N ILE A 443 -9.93 -36.49 -11.66
CA ILE A 443 -9.65 -35.75 -10.44
C ILE A 443 -10.22 -36.40 -9.18
N ARG A 444 -9.59 -36.10 -8.05
CA ARG A 444 -10.10 -36.36 -6.70
C ARG A 444 -10.00 -35.08 -5.89
N ASP A 445 -11.12 -34.67 -5.31
CA ASP A 445 -11.18 -33.45 -4.52
C ASP A 445 -10.53 -33.67 -3.15
N VAL A 446 -9.19 -33.59 -3.12
CA VAL A 446 -8.35 -33.74 -1.94
C VAL A 446 -8.45 -32.49 -1.08
N SER A 447 -8.52 -31.31 -1.72
CA SER A 447 -8.66 -30.02 -1.04
C SER A 447 -9.91 -29.99 -0.12
N THR A 448 -11.09 -30.24 -0.67
CA THR A 448 -12.35 -30.24 0.11
C THR A 448 -12.35 -31.37 1.14
N ALA A 449 -11.86 -32.56 0.79
CA ALA A 449 -11.82 -33.67 1.72
C ALA A 449 -10.91 -33.41 2.94
N LEU A 450 -9.79 -32.69 2.76
CA LEU A 450 -8.94 -32.22 3.84
C LEU A 450 -9.61 -31.08 4.65
N ALA A 451 -10.29 -30.14 3.98
CA ALA A 451 -11.02 -29.05 4.65
C ALA A 451 -12.16 -29.55 5.55
N GLU A 452 -12.86 -30.59 5.11
CA GLU A 452 -13.95 -31.24 5.85
C GLU A 452 -13.45 -32.31 6.86
N ASN A 453 -12.14 -32.50 6.98
CA ASN A 453 -11.51 -33.55 7.81
C ASN A 453 -11.98 -34.98 7.48
N ARG A 454 -12.45 -35.23 6.24
CA ARG A 454 -12.77 -36.59 5.76
C ARG A 454 -11.51 -37.41 5.50
N ILE A 455 -10.43 -36.73 5.15
CA ILE A 455 -9.08 -37.29 5.08
C ILE A 455 -8.11 -36.42 5.86
N SER A 456 -6.92 -36.95 6.10
CA SER A 456 -5.86 -36.28 6.83
C SER A 456 -4.51 -36.50 6.17
N ILE A 457 -3.54 -35.67 6.52
CA ILE A 457 -2.15 -35.84 6.11
C ILE A 457 -1.50 -36.84 7.07
N GLU A 458 -0.95 -37.90 6.51
CA GLU A 458 -0.31 -39.01 7.20
C GLU A 458 1.21 -38.92 7.08
N HIS A 459 1.85 -39.23 8.20
CA HIS A 459 3.28 -39.45 8.30
C HIS A 459 3.58 -40.94 8.03
N ILE A 460 4.21 -41.26 6.89
CA ILE A 460 4.50 -42.64 6.52
C ILE A 460 5.42 -43.27 7.58
N MET A 461 6.59 -42.67 7.80
CA MET A 461 7.39 -42.80 9.01
C MET A 461 6.76 -41.92 10.10
N PRO A 462 6.30 -42.51 11.23
CA PRO A 462 5.47 -41.84 12.22
C PRO A 462 6.23 -40.78 13.03
N GLN A 463 5.48 -39.89 13.69
CA GLN A 463 6.04 -38.87 14.58
C GLN A 463 6.77 -39.45 15.80
N THR A 464 6.41 -40.66 16.23
CA THR A 464 7.13 -41.38 17.29
C THR A 464 7.68 -42.68 16.72
N LEU A 465 9.00 -42.83 16.71
CA LEU A 465 9.66 -44.06 16.30
C LEU A 465 9.38 -45.19 17.28
N THR A 466 9.13 -46.38 16.73
CA THR A 466 9.05 -47.63 17.48
C THR A 466 10.33 -48.45 17.23
N ASP A 467 10.59 -49.47 18.03
CA ASP A 467 11.74 -50.38 17.83
C ASP A 467 11.78 -50.97 16.41
N ALA A 468 10.61 -51.22 15.82
CA ALA A 468 10.50 -51.70 14.44
C ALA A 468 10.98 -50.66 13.42
N TRP A 469 10.63 -49.38 13.62
CA TRP A 469 11.12 -48.29 12.77
C TRP A 469 12.61 -48.03 12.96
N HIS A 470 13.15 -48.18 14.17
CA HIS A 470 14.60 -48.12 14.40
C HIS A 470 15.34 -49.22 13.62
N GLN A 471 14.80 -50.44 13.58
CA GLN A 471 15.37 -51.53 12.80
C GLN A 471 15.28 -51.28 11.29
N GLU A 472 14.18 -50.68 10.81
CA GLU A 472 13.94 -50.41 9.38
C GLU A 472 14.80 -49.26 8.85
N LEU A 473 15.03 -48.22 9.66
CA LEU A 473 15.86 -47.04 9.33
C LEU A 473 17.36 -47.26 9.58
N GLY A 474 17.72 -48.21 10.44
CA GLY A 474 19.10 -48.56 10.80
C GLY A 474 19.75 -47.56 11.77
N ASP A 475 21.09 -47.58 11.84
CA ASP A 475 21.88 -46.89 12.86
C ASP A 475 21.69 -45.35 12.90
N ARG A 476 21.18 -44.75 11.82
CA ARG A 476 20.92 -43.30 11.70
C ARG A 476 19.44 -42.92 11.82
N ALA A 477 18.62 -43.78 12.45
CA ALA A 477 17.18 -43.60 12.55
C ALA A 477 16.76 -42.21 13.09
N GLU A 478 17.41 -41.72 14.15
CA GLU A 478 17.09 -40.42 14.76
C GLU A 478 17.43 -39.24 13.84
N GLU A 479 18.58 -39.27 13.19
CA GLU A 479 19.02 -38.22 12.23
C GLU A 479 18.08 -38.17 11.02
N ILE A 480 17.68 -39.35 10.51
CA ILE A 480 16.72 -39.46 9.41
C ILE A 480 15.36 -38.92 9.86
N HIS A 481 14.91 -39.28 11.06
CA HIS A 481 13.62 -38.83 11.60
C HIS A 481 13.58 -37.30 11.73
N GLU A 482 14.56 -36.71 12.42
CA GLU A 482 14.64 -35.25 12.60
C GLU A 482 14.65 -34.50 11.27
N SER A 483 15.41 -35.01 10.28
CA SER A 483 15.55 -34.33 8.99
C SER A 483 14.34 -34.49 8.08
N TRP A 484 13.73 -35.68 8.03
CA TRP A 484 12.76 -36.04 6.99
C TRP A 484 11.31 -36.10 7.45
N LEU A 485 11.04 -36.04 8.76
CA LEU A 485 9.70 -36.24 9.33
C LEU A 485 8.63 -35.41 8.62
N ASN A 486 8.86 -34.12 8.44
CA ASN A 486 7.87 -33.19 7.86
C ASN A 486 8.13 -32.83 6.39
N ARG A 487 9.06 -33.51 5.73
CA ARG A 487 9.37 -33.29 4.30
C ARG A 487 8.38 -34.02 3.41
N ILE A 488 8.22 -33.52 2.18
CA ILE A 488 7.20 -34.02 1.25
C ILE A 488 7.28 -35.54 0.98
N GLY A 489 8.49 -36.11 0.95
CA GLY A 489 8.69 -37.54 0.77
C GLY A 489 8.11 -38.42 1.88
N ASN A 490 7.95 -37.89 3.10
CA ASN A 490 7.37 -38.64 4.23
C ASN A 490 5.88 -38.38 4.45
N LEU A 491 5.27 -37.49 3.66
CA LEU A 491 3.88 -37.10 3.81
C LEU A 491 3.00 -37.69 2.72
N THR A 492 1.78 -38.04 3.08
CA THR A 492 0.74 -38.44 2.12
C THR A 492 -0.66 -38.16 2.64
N VAL A 493 -1.70 -38.52 1.89
CA VAL A 493 -3.11 -38.39 2.31
C VAL A 493 -3.76 -39.75 2.54
N THR A 494 -4.60 -39.83 3.58
CA THR A 494 -5.41 -41.02 3.90
C THR A 494 -6.63 -40.67 4.76
N GLY A 495 -7.70 -41.46 4.64
CA GLY A 495 -8.86 -41.43 5.53
C GLY A 495 -8.71 -42.26 6.81
N TYR A 496 -7.63 -43.03 6.94
CA TYR A 496 -7.48 -44.07 7.98
C TYR A 496 -6.28 -43.83 8.92
N ASN A 497 -5.84 -42.58 9.06
CA ASN A 497 -4.67 -42.19 9.86
C ASN A 497 -4.72 -42.71 11.30
N SER A 498 -5.88 -42.60 11.97
CA SER A 498 -6.07 -43.11 13.33
C SER A 498 -5.80 -44.61 13.46
N SER A 499 -6.06 -45.38 12.40
CA SER A 499 -5.82 -46.82 12.37
C SER A 499 -4.36 -47.17 12.10
N TYR A 500 -3.62 -46.33 11.37
CA TYR A 500 -2.22 -46.55 11.04
C TYR A 500 -1.32 -46.34 12.25
N SER A 501 -1.51 -45.25 13.00
CA SER A 501 -0.76 -44.94 14.22
C SER A 501 0.78 -45.06 14.00
N ASN A 502 1.52 -45.50 15.01
CA ASN A 502 2.97 -45.74 14.93
C ASN A 502 3.33 -47.14 14.42
N SER A 503 2.42 -47.79 13.67
CA SER A 503 2.64 -49.13 13.14
C SER A 503 3.83 -49.17 12.16
N PRO A 504 4.53 -50.31 12.04
CA PRO A 504 5.56 -50.50 11.03
C PRO A 504 5.01 -50.31 9.61
N PHE A 505 5.87 -49.95 8.65
CA PHE A 505 5.43 -49.68 7.27
C PHE A 505 4.68 -50.86 6.65
N THR A 506 5.18 -52.08 6.81
CA THR A 506 4.54 -53.31 6.29
C THR A 506 3.13 -53.50 6.84
N ALA A 507 2.89 -53.19 8.11
CA ALA A 507 1.56 -53.25 8.72
C ALA A 507 0.63 -52.16 8.14
N LYS A 508 1.10 -50.92 8.01
CA LYS A 508 0.34 -49.83 7.36
C LYS A 508 0.01 -50.15 5.90
N LYS A 509 0.88 -50.91 5.22
CA LYS A 509 0.70 -51.32 3.83
C LYS A 509 -0.40 -52.39 3.68
N THR A 510 -0.35 -53.46 4.45
CA THR A 510 -1.18 -54.67 4.25
C THR A 510 -2.49 -54.71 5.04
N MET A 511 -2.68 -53.82 6.01
CA MET A 511 -3.91 -53.80 6.83
C MET A 511 -5.16 -53.47 6.00
N GLU A 512 -6.35 -53.72 6.56
CA GLU A 512 -7.60 -53.29 5.93
C GLU A 512 -7.60 -51.78 5.72
N ASN A 513 -7.82 -51.35 4.47
CA ASN A 513 -7.68 -49.96 4.03
C ASN A 513 -6.26 -49.38 4.18
N GLY A 514 -5.23 -50.25 4.15
CA GLY A 514 -3.82 -49.89 4.11
C GLY A 514 -3.37 -49.30 2.76
N PHE A 515 -2.07 -49.07 2.61
CA PHE A 515 -1.53 -48.49 1.37
C PHE A 515 -1.82 -49.33 0.12
N ASP A 516 -1.86 -50.66 0.22
CA ASP A 516 -2.12 -51.58 -0.92
C ASP A 516 -3.47 -51.35 -1.59
N SER A 517 -4.50 -51.01 -0.82
CA SER A 517 -5.83 -50.69 -1.33
C SER A 517 -6.06 -49.18 -1.42
N SER A 518 -5.02 -48.37 -1.24
CA SER A 518 -5.17 -46.92 -1.22
C SER A 518 -5.52 -46.38 -2.60
N PRO A 519 -6.58 -45.57 -2.69
CA PRO A 519 -7.11 -45.19 -3.98
C PRO A 519 -6.36 -43.97 -4.58
N TYR A 520 -5.48 -43.32 -3.82
CA TYR A 520 -4.74 -42.11 -4.24
C TYR A 520 -3.48 -42.44 -5.06
N ARG A 521 -3.25 -41.69 -6.14
CA ARG A 521 -2.02 -41.75 -6.96
C ARG A 521 -0.78 -41.36 -6.16
N LEU A 522 -0.93 -40.43 -5.21
CA LEU A 522 0.09 -40.10 -4.22
C LEU A 522 0.64 -41.33 -3.51
N ASN A 523 -0.11 -42.41 -3.35
CA ASN A 523 0.34 -43.61 -2.63
C ASN A 523 0.95 -44.70 -3.53
N GLU A 524 1.16 -44.44 -4.83
CA GLU A 524 1.66 -45.44 -5.79
C GLU A 524 3.01 -46.04 -5.40
N LEU A 525 4.02 -45.21 -5.11
CA LEU A 525 5.33 -45.71 -4.67
C LEU A 525 5.26 -46.49 -3.34
N LEU A 526 4.29 -46.17 -2.47
CA LEU A 526 4.09 -46.89 -1.21
C LEU A 526 3.55 -48.31 -1.46
N ARG A 527 2.67 -48.47 -2.45
CA ARG A 527 2.16 -49.78 -2.89
C ARG A 527 3.28 -50.66 -3.45
N GLU A 528 4.20 -50.06 -4.20
CA GLU A 528 5.29 -50.78 -4.85
C GLU A 528 6.49 -51.07 -3.93
N SER A 529 6.61 -50.36 -2.82
CA SER A 529 7.75 -50.50 -1.90
C SER A 529 7.53 -51.63 -0.89
N ASP A 530 8.52 -52.50 -0.69
CA ASP A 530 8.47 -53.56 0.34
C ASP A 530 8.89 -53.07 1.73
N ARG A 531 9.68 -51.99 1.77
CA ARG A 531 10.19 -51.34 2.99
C ARG A 531 10.21 -49.83 2.81
N TRP A 532 10.23 -49.09 3.90
CA TRP A 532 10.30 -47.63 3.92
C TRP A 532 11.53 -47.14 4.69
N SER A 533 12.62 -46.96 3.96
CA SER A 533 13.90 -46.46 4.48
C SER A 533 14.35 -45.21 3.72
N LEU A 534 15.47 -44.60 4.14
CA LEU A 534 15.98 -43.35 3.54
C LEU A 534 16.01 -43.37 1.99
N PRO A 535 16.49 -44.43 1.29
CA PRO A 535 16.46 -44.48 -0.17
C PRO A 535 15.06 -44.36 -0.79
N GLN A 536 14.01 -44.90 -0.14
CA GLN A 536 12.63 -44.75 -0.63
C GLN A 536 12.10 -43.34 -0.38
N ILE A 537 12.43 -42.73 0.76
CA ILE A 537 12.05 -41.35 1.08
C ILE A 537 12.72 -40.38 0.10
N GLU A 538 14.00 -40.57 -0.21
CA GLU A 538 14.75 -39.78 -1.19
C GLU A 538 14.15 -39.92 -2.59
N LYS A 539 13.94 -41.16 -3.06
CA LYS A 539 13.30 -41.43 -4.36
C LYS A 539 11.93 -40.77 -4.46
N ARG A 540 11.09 -40.91 -3.43
CA ARG A 540 9.76 -40.29 -3.40
C ARG A 540 9.84 -38.76 -3.45
N THR A 541 10.79 -38.20 -2.72
CA THR A 541 11.02 -36.76 -2.72
C THR A 541 11.41 -36.28 -4.10
N GLU A 542 12.31 -36.98 -4.79
CA GLU A 542 12.69 -36.68 -6.17
C GLU A 542 11.49 -36.78 -7.11
N ASP A 543 10.74 -37.89 -7.10
CA ASP A 543 9.55 -38.10 -7.94
C ASP A 543 8.50 -37.00 -7.74
N LEU A 544 8.21 -36.63 -6.49
CA LEU A 544 7.25 -35.56 -6.17
C LEU A 544 7.77 -34.17 -6.54
N THR A 545 9.09 -33.95 -6.42
CA THR A 545 9.70 -32.68 -6.80
C THR A 545 9.68 -32.49 -8.31
N ASP A 546 9.94 -33.54 -9.08
CA ASP A 546 9.89 -33.48 -10.55
C ASP A 546 8.43 -33.29 -11.04
N LYS A 547 7.44 -33.93 -10.39
CA LYS A 547 6.01 -33.63 -10.62
C LYS A 547 5.68 -32.17 -10.31
N ALA A 548 6.14 -31.65 -9.18
CA ALA A 548 5.95 -30.27 -8.77
C ALA A 548 6.57 -29.27 -9.77
N LEU A 549 7.79 -29.53 -10.24
CA LEU A 549 8.48 -28.71 -11.25
C LEU A 549 7.74 -28.72 -12.59
N ALA A 550 7.22 -29.88 -12.99
CA ALA A 550 6.43 -30.01 -14.21
C ALA A 550 5.09 -29.25 -14.12
N PHE A 551 4.51 -29.12 -12.94
CA PHE A 551 3.26 -28.38 -12.75
C PHE A 551 3.52 -26.87 -12.59
N TRP A 552 4.34 -26.46 -11.63
CA TRP A 552 4.69 -25.05 -11.39
C TRP A 552 5.94 -24.66 -12.17
N LYS A 553 5.84 -24.48 -13.50
CA LYS A 553 6.99 -24.15 -14.36
C LYS A 553 7.43 -22.68 -14.24
N ALA A 554 8.74 -22.42 -14.23
CA ALA A 554 9.27 -21.12 -14.60
C ALA A 554 9.23 -21.02 -16.12
N LYS A 555 8.24 -20.29 -16.66
CA LYS A 555 8.06 -20.17 -18.10
C LYS A 555 9.10 -19.19 -18.68
N PRO A 556 9.86 -19.57 -19.73
CA PRO A 556 10.59 -18.60 -20.52
C PRO A 556 9.61 -17.84 -21.41
N THR A 557 10.03 -16.69 -21.94
CA THR A 557 9.26 -15.94 -22.94
C THR A 557 10.19 -15.46 -24.03
N SER A 558 9.71 -15.52 -25.27
CA SER A 558 10.38 -14.91 -26.43
C SER A 558 9.99 -13.45 -26.61
N PHE A 559 9.14 -12.90 -25.73
CA PHE A 559 8.77 -11.50 -25.77
C PHE A 559 10.00 -10.61 -25.51
N VAL A 560 10.23 -9.66 -26.41
CA VAL A 560 11.25 -8.63 -26.29
C VAL A 560 10.52 -7.29 -26.29
N PRO A 561 10.72 -6.43 -25.26
CA PRO A 561 10.04 -5.15 -25.20
C PRO A 561 10.41 -4.28 -26.41
N PRO A 562 9.47 -3.47 -26.95
CA PRO A 562 9.79 -2.48 -27.97
C PRO A 562 10.85 -1.50 -27.42
N GLU A 563 11.98 -1.34 -28.10
CA GLU A 563 13.02 -0.40 -27.67
C GLU A 563 12.51 1.05 -27.65
N ALA A 564 12.47 1.67 -26.48
CA ALA A 564 12.37 3.13 -26.38
C ALA A 564 13.05 3.64 -25.10
N VAL A 565 14.28 4.18 -25.21
CA VAL A 565 14.90 4.88 -24.07
C VAL A 565 15.68 6.11 -24.55
N LEU A 566 15.19 7.31 -24.20
CA LEU A 566 16.03 8.49 -24.07
C LEU A 566 16.59 8.50 -22.63
N PRO A 567 17.93 8.53 -22.42
CA PRO A 567 18.51 8.52 -21.08
C PRO A 567 18.05 9.74 -20.27
N LYS A 568 17.85 9.60 -18.95
CA LYS A 568 17.52 10.69 -18.03
C LYS A 568 18.38 10.62 -16.78
N GLU A 569 18.73 11.76 -16.20
CA GLU A 569 19.60 11.87 -15.02
C GLU A 569 19.30 13.15 -14.24
N PRO A 570 19.18 13.11 -12.89
CA PRO A 570 19.02 14.29 -12.04
C PRO A 570 20.23 15.23 -12.13
N MET A 571 20.07 16.49 -11.71
CA MET A 571 21.19 17.42 -11.58
C MET A 571 22.07 17.01 -10.41
N GLY A 572 21.45 16.59 -9.30
CA GLY A 572 22.08 16.17 -8.07
C GLY A 572 23.12 17.14 -7.52
N GLU A 573 23.93 16.71 -6.57
CA GLU A 573 24.88 17.57 -5.86
C GLU A 573 26.32 17.44 -6.39
N SER A 574 26.66 16.32 -7.04
CA SER A 574 28.05 15.96 -7.41
C SER A 574 28.24 15.48 -8.87
N GLU A 575 27.14 15.22 -9.56
CA GLU A 575 27.06 14.64 -10.90
C GLU A 575 27.64 15.56 -11.96
N GLU A 576 28.30 14.99 -12.98
CA GLU A 576 28.96 15.76 -14.03
C GLU A 576 28.23 15.73 -15.38
N PHE A 577 27.88 16.93 -15.85
CA PHE A 577 27.19 17.11 -17.12
C PHE A 577 28.05 17.75 -18.21
N SER A 578 29.35 17.91 -17.93
CA SER A 578 30.29 18.45 -18.89
C SER A 578 30.37 17.57 -20.13
N ARG A 579 30.44 18.23 -21.30
CA ARG A 579 30.47 17.58 -22.63
C ARG A 579 29.21 16.78 -23.01
N ARG A 580 28.16 16.75 -22.19
CA ARG A 580 26.87 16.08 -22.49
C ARG A 580 25.87 17.00 -23.17
N LYS A 581 25.02 16.45 -24.05
CA LYS A 581 23.94 17.18 -24.76
C LYS A 581 22.59 16.91 -24.10
N ILE A 582 21.89 17.96 -23.69
CA ILE A 582 20.55 17.89 -23.11
C ILE A 582 19.46 17.99 -24.20
N SER A 583 18.35 17.28 -24.03
CA SER A 583 17.16 17.32 -24.90
C SER A 583 15.91 17.83 -24.19
N GLY A 584 15.87 17.75 -22.87
CA GLY A 584 14.79 18.26 -22.03
C GLY A 584 15.17 18.24 -20.57
N PHE A 585 14.36 18.89 -19.74
CA PHE A 585 14.50 18.80 -18.29
C PHE A 585 13.12 18.85 -17.61
N GLU A 586 13.10 18.43 -16.36
CA GLU A 586 11.93 18.34 -15.50
C GLU A 586 12.35 18.86 -14.11
N PHE A 587 11.68 19.86 -13.56
CA PHE A 587 11.92 20.36 -12.19
C PHE A 587 10.56 20.50 -11.51
N GLY A 588 10.27 19.61 -10.56
CA GLY A 588 8.90 19.41 -10.07
C GLY A 588 7.92 19.11 -11.21
N ASP A 589 6.83 19.87 -11.30
CA ASP A 589 5.82 19.75 -12.37
C ASP A 589 6.21 20.51 -13.67
N PHE A 590 7.28 21.30 -13.63
CA PHE A 590 7.74 22.08 -14.77
C PHE A 590 8.62 21.24 -15.69
N ARG A 591 8.06 20.85 -16.84
CA ARG A 591 8.76 20.07 -17.86
C ARG A 591 8.90 20.86 -19.14
N LYS A 592 10.11 20.91 -19.69
CA LYS A 592 10.37 21.66 -20.90
C LYS A 592 11.46 21.02 -21.74
N THR A 593 11.18 20.87 -23.04
CA THR A 593 12.21 20.49 -24.01
C THR A 593 13.13 21.67 -24.26
N THR A 594 14.43 21.40 -24.36
CA THR A 594 15.45 22.45 -24.47
C THR A 594 16.53 22.06 -25.46
N LYS A 595 17.16 23.06 -26.09
CA LYS A 595 18.19 22.87 -27.12
C LYS A 595 19.61 23.08 -26.58
N SER A 596 19.76 23.71 -25.41
CA SER A 596 21.05 23.96 -24.78
C SER A 596 20.94 24.10 -23.27
N TRP A 597 22.06 23.90 -22.57
CA TRP A 597 22.16 24.14 -21.13
C TRP A 597 21.89 25.60 -20.75
N ALA A 598 22.24 26.56 -21.61
CA ALA A 598 21.95 27.98 -21.37
C ALA A 598 20.44 28.28 -21.40
N ASP A 599 19.71 27.67 -22.33
CA ASP A 599 18.25 27.82 -22.42
C ASP A 599 17.53 27.15 -21.25
N MET A 600 18.10 26.06 -20.72
CA MET A 600 17.61 25.39 -19.51
C MET A 600 17.76 26.30 -18.28
N VAL A 601 18.97 26.83 -18.03
CA VAL A 601 19.24 27.73 -16.89
C VAL A 601 18.32 28.95 -16.93
N GLU A 602 18.14 29.57 -18.09
CA GLU A 602 17.22 30.70 -18.25
C GLU A 602 15.77 30.30 -17.90
N ALA A 603 15.32 29.13 -18.35
CA ALA A 603 13.95 28.66 -18.10
C ALA A 603 13.71 28.30 -16.63
N VAL A 604 14.66 27.61 -15.98
CA VAL A 604 14.60 27.28 -14.55
C VAL A 604 14.64 28.54 -13.70
N LEU A 605 15.55 29.48 -13.98
CA LEU A 605 15.66 30.71 -13.20
C LEU A 605 14.42 31.61 -13.34
N LYS A 606 13.83 31.70 -14.54
CA LYS A 606 12.55 32.40 -14.73
C LYS A 606 11.42 31.73 -13.95
N TYR A 607 11.40 30.40 -13.91
CA TYR A 607 10.42 29.64 -13.15
C TYR A 607 10.57 29.91 -11.64
N LEU A 608 11.79 29.80 -11.10
CA LEU A 608 12.08 30.07 -9.68
C LEU A 608 11.82 31.53 -9.28
N LEU A 609 12.02 32.49 -10.19
CA LEU A 609 11.73 33.91 -9.93
C LEU A 609 10.25 34.20 -9.68
N HIS A 610 9.34 33.32 -10.09
CA HIS A 610 7.92 33.48 -9.78
C HIS A 610 7.61 33.26 -8.30
N GLU A 611 8.33 32.36 -7.63
CA GLU A 611 8.06 31.97 -6.23
C GLU A 611 9.08 32.52 -5.24
N HIS A 612 10.35 32.65 -5.62
CA HIS A 612 11.44 33.09 -4.73
C HIS A 612 12.08 34.41 -5.18
N ARG A 613 11.28 35.33 -5.73
CA ARG A 613 11.77 36.56 -6.36
C ARG A 613 12.70 37.38 -5.46
N THR A 614 12.29 37.60 -4.22
CA THR A 614 13.00 38.48 -3.27
C THR A 614 14.33 37.89 -2.86
N GLU A 615 14.33 36.57 -2.62
CA GLU A 615 15.46 35.76 -2.24
C GLU A 615 16.47 35.68 -3.39
N ILE A 616 16.01 35.48 -4.63
CA ILE A 616 16.87 35.43 -5.82
C ILE A 616 17.52 36.80 -6.10
N LEU A 617 16.80 37.89 -5.90
CA LEU A 617 17.37 39.24 -6.03
C LEU A 617 18.40 39.51 -4.93
N SER A 618 18.16 39.03 -3.70
CA SER A 618 19.13 39.09 -2.59
C SER A 618 20.38 38.24 -2.89
N PHE A 619 20.20 37.03 -3.43
CA PHE A 619 21.28 36.17 -3.88
C PHE A 619 22.08 36.78 -5.04
N ALA A 620 21.44 37.60 -5.88
CA ALA A 620 22.12 38.28 -6.98
C ALA A 620 23.13 39.34 -6.50
N GLU A 621 23.03 39.83 -5.27
CA GLU A 621 24.02 40.75 -4.68
C GLU A 621 25.30 40.01 -4.26
N THR A 622 25.19 38.72 -3.96
CA THR A 622 26.31 37.88 -3.49
C THR A 622 26.84 36.92 -4.56
N SER A 623 26.06 36.63 -5.60
CA SER A 623 26.42 35.72 -6.69
C SER A 623 27.16 36.42 -7.83
N LYS A 624 28.33 35.91 -8.21
CA LYS A 624 29.12 36.44 -9.35
C LYS A 624 28.48 36.16 -10.72
N PHE A 625 27.49 35.26 -10.77
CA PHE A 625 26.80 34.84 -12.00
C PHE A 625 25.55 35.67 -12.30
N LEU A 626 25.06 36.44 -11.33
CA LEU A 626 23.91 37.32 -11.48
C LEU A 626 24.35 38.78 -11.34
N ARG A 627 23.68 39.69 -12.07
CA ARG A 627 23.94 41.14 -11.97
C ARG A 627 22.66 41.94 -12.09
N SER A 628 22.57 43.00 -11.30
CA SER A 628 21.44 43.93 -11.28
C SER A 628 21.55 45.05 -12.32
N GLU A 629 22.78 45.40 -12.71
CA GLU A 629 23.05 46.42 -13.72
C GLU A 629 23.19 45.82 -15.12
N LYS A 630 22.78 46.60 -16.12
CA LYS A 630 22.87 46.19 -17.52
C LYS A 630 24.35 46.05 -17.92
N PRO A 631 24.77 44.88 -18.46
CA PRO A 631 26.15 44.67 -18.88
C PRO A 631 26.60 45.72 -19.93
N ALA A 632 27.85 46.17 -19.84
CA ALA A 632 28.48 47.01 -20.86
C ALA A 632 28.41 46.32 -22.24
N ALA A 633 28.35 47.11 -23.32
CA ALA A 633 28.06 46.61 -24.67
C ALA A 633 28.97 45.46 -25.14
N GLU A 634 30.22 45.43 -24.67
CA GLU A 634 31.21 44.41 -25.01
C GLU A 634 30.94 43.05 -24.30
N GLN A 635 30.30 43.05 -23.13
CA GLN A 635 29.98 41.84 -22.35
C GLN A 635 28.55 41.32 -22.57
N ALA A 636 27.72 42.05 -23.32
CA ALA A 636 26.29 41.78 -23.50
C ALA A 636 25.97 40.39 -24.10
N ARG A 637 26.90 39.77 -24.82
CA ARG A 637 26.68 38.44 -25.44
C ARG A 637 26.75 37.28 -24.45
N SER A 638 27.45 37.44 -23.33
CA SER A 638 27.68 36.38 -22.34
C SER A 638 26.60 36.31 -21.27
N PHE A 639 25.64 37.24 -21.30
CA PHE A 639 24.56 37.37 -20.33
C PHE A 639 23.18 37.27 -20.99
N ARG A 640 22.19 36.76 -20.25
CA ARG A 640 20.78 36.70 -20.64
C ARG A 640 19.95 37.51 -19.67
N LYS A 641 18.97 38.25 -20.19
CA LYS A 641 18.03 39.03 -19.39
C LYS A 641 16.93 38.10 -18.86
N ILE A 642 16.83 38.01 -17.54
CA ILE A 642 15.81 37.20 -16.87
C ILE A 642 14.61 38.06 -16.53
N ASP A 643 14.87 39.26 -16.02
CA ASP A 643 13.84 40.25 -15.70
C ASP A 643 14.38 41.69 -15.81
N GLU A 644 13.52 42.70 -15.69
CA GLU A 644 13.90 44.10 -15.63
C GLU A 644 14.82 44.36 -14.43
N GLY A 645 16.13 44.49 -14.69
CA GLY A 645 17.14 44.66 -13.65
C GLY A 645 17.74 43.37 -13.10
N LEU A 646 17.60 42.23 -13.79
CA LEU A 646 18.29 40.99 -13.43
C LEU A 646 18.80 40.24 -14.67
N TYR A 647 20.11 40.00 -14.70
CA TYR A 647 20.81 39.32 -15.79
C TYR A 647 21.65 38.16 -15.27
N VAL A 648 21.63 37.02 -15.98
CA VAL A 648 22.43 35.82 -15.64
C VAL A 648 23.52 35.56 -16.66
N GLN A 649 24.71 35.18 -16.19
CA GLN A 649 25.84 34.82 -17.04
C GLN A 649 25.72 33.36 -17.50
N VAL A 650 25.57 33.17 -18.81
CA VAL A 650 25.50 31.83 -19.43
C VAL A 650 26.64 31.56 -20.41
N GLY A 651 27.46 32.57 -20.73
CA GLY A 651 28.66 32.48 -21.58
C GLY A 651 29.87 31.89 -20.85
N ASN A 652 29.70 30.71 -20.25
CA ASN A 652 30.71 29.95 -19.49
C ASN A 652 30.58 28.43 -19.80
N ASN A 653 31.30 27.54 -19.13
CA ASN A 653 31.23 26.08 -19.35
C ASN A 653 29.99 25.44 -18.66
N THR A 654 29.75 24.13 -18.86
CA THR A 654 28.55 23.44 -18.32
C THR A 654 28.65 23.23 -16.82
N SER A 655 29.80 22.78 -16.28
CA SER A 655 29.99 22.62 -14.83
C SER A 655 29.70 23.92 -14.08
N ALA A 656 30.16 25.08 -14.58
CA ALA A 656 29.89 26.38 -13.95
C ALA A 656 28.39 26.75 -13.92
N LYS A 657 27.60 26.30 -14.91
CA LYS A 657 26.14 26.52 -14.92
C LYS A 657 25.44 25.64 -13.89
N ILE A 658 25.83 24.38 -13.81
CA ILE A 658 25.28 23.41 -12.86
C ILE A 658 25.64 23.81 -11.43
N TRP A 659 26.89 24.20 -11.19
CA TRP A 659 27.32 24.75 -9.90
C TRP A 659 26.51 25.99 -9.50
N PHE A 660 26.32 26.95 -10.42
CA PHE A 660 25.47 28.12 -10.16
C PHE A 660 24.05 27.72 -9.76
N LEU A 661 23.44 26.76 -10.45
CA LEU A 661 22.10 26.28 -10.13
C LEU A 661 22.07 25.57 -8.76
N ARG A 662 23.07 24.74 -8.43
CA ARG A 662 23.20 24.09 -7.11
C ARG A 662 23.31 25.11 -5.98
N SER A 663 24.20 26.10 -6.10
CA SER A 663 24.34 27.16 -5.09
C SER A 663 23.10 28.02 -4.96
N LEU A 664 22.38 28.26 -6.07
CA LEU A 664 21.10 28.95 -6.02
C LEU A 664 20.05 28.11 -5.31
N PHE A 665 19.98 26.81 -5.60
CA PHE A 665 19.04 25.89 -4.98
C PHE A 665 19.31 25.79 -3.48
N GLU A 666 20.57 25.63 -3.06
CA GLU A 666 20.97 25.63 -1.67
C GLU A 666 20.57 26.93 -0.94
N TYR A 667 20.82 28.10 -1.56
CA TYR A 667 20.43 29.38 -0.97
C TYR A 667 18.90 29.54 -0.83
N LEU A 668 18.13 28.89 -1.71
CA LEU A 668 16.68 28.87 -1.67
C LEU A 668 16.12 27.69 -0.84
N ASP A 669 16.99 26.87 -0.24
CA ASP A 669 16.66 25.62 0.48
C ASP A 669 15.89 24.61 -0.39
N LEU A 670 16.29 24.50 -1.66
CA LEU A 670 15.76 23.58 -2.67
C LEU A 670 16.73 22.42 -2.92
N ASP A 671 16.19 21.24 -3.20
CA ASP A 671 16.97 20.02 -3.45
C ASP A 671 17.46 19.97 -4.92
N PRO A 672 18.77 19.91 -5.18
CA PRO A 672 19.33 19.76 -6.53
C PRO A 672 18.89 18.49 -7.28
N GLU A 673 18.53 17.41 -6.60
CA GLU A 673 18.04 16.17 -7.21
C GLU A 673 16.71 16.35 -7.95
N ASP A 674 15.93 17.37 -7.56
CA ASP A 674 14.60 17.62 -8.12
C ASP A 674 14.66 18.12 -9.57
N LEU A 675 15.83 18.56 -10.07
CA LEU A 675 16.01 19.05 -11.44
C LEU A 675 16.59 17.94 -12.33
N VAL A 676 15.73 17.22 -13.06
CA VAL A 676 16.10 16.06 -13.89
C VAL A 676 16.28 16.40 -15.36
N PHE A 677 17.41 16.00 -15.93
CA PHE A 677 17.77 16.18 -17.33
C PHE A 677 17.42 14.95 -18.17
N THR A 678 17.04 15.17 -19.42
CA THR A 678 16.83 14.13 -20.43
C THR A 678 17.88 14.31 -21.53
N PHE A 679 18.41 13.20 -22.03
CA PHE A 679 19.50 13.14 -23.01
C PHE A 679 19.05 12.41 -24.28
N PRO A 680 19.63 12.71 -25.45
CA PRO A 680 19.41 11.96 -26.68
C PRO A 680 20.13 10.59 -26.64
N VAL A 681 19.61 9.59 -27.36
CA VAL A 681 20.23 8.24 -27.46
C VAL A 681 21.65 8.34 -28.04
N SER A 682 22.63 7.74 -27.35
CA SER A 682 24.01 7.56 -27.82
C SER A 682 24.10 6.49 -28.92
N LYS A 683 25.02 6.63 -29.90
CA LYS A 683 25.25 5.67 -31.00
C LYS A 683 26.30 4.57 -30.69
N THR A 684 26.69 4.42 -29.44
CA THR A 684 27.66 3.45 -28.85
C THR A 684 27.13 3.13 -27.43
N ASP A 685 26.87 1.91 -26.92
CA ASP A 685 27.31 0.54 -27.22
C ASP A 685 26.24 -0.51 -26.84
N ARG A 686 25.92 -1.41 -27.77
CA ARG A 686 25.50 -2.79 -27.50
C ARG A 686 26.80 -3.61 -27.44
N THR A 687 26.87 -4.63 -26.58
CA THR A 687 27.92 -5.67 -26.35
C THR A 687 29.14 -5.35 -25.46
N ASP A 688 29.40 -6.35 -24.59
CA ASP A 688 30.57 -6.69 -23.75
C ASP A 688 30.65 -6.25 -22.27
N GLU A 689 31.15 -7.20 -21.47
CA GLU A 689 31.09 -7.34 -20.02
C GLU A 689 31.86 -6.27 -19.22
N ALA A 690 31.33 -5.99 -18.03
CA ALA A 690 32.01 -5.48 -16.82
C ALA A 690 32.58 -4.05 -16.84
N GLY A 691 32.10 -3.22 -15.91
CA GLY A 691 32.84 -2.06 -15.40
C GLY A 691 31.97 -0.85 -15.07
N ASP A 692 31.99 -0.48 -13.79
CA ASP A 692 31.30 0.62 -13.13
C ASP A 692 31.36 2.03 -13.79
N GLN A 693 30.25 2.74 -13.54
CA GLN A 693 30.07 4.13 -13.07
C GLN A 693 30.99 5.30 -13.52
N ASP A 694 30.29 6.43 -13.68
CA ASP A 694 30.73 7.81 -13.87
C ASP A 694 31.94 8.27 -13.06
N SER A 695 32.73 9.18 -13.64
CA SER A 695 32.71 10.61 -13.28
C SER A 695 33.82 11.39 -14.00
N SER A 696 33.69 12.71 -13.96
CA SER A 696 34.67 13.77 -14.22
C SER A 696 36.15 13.37 -14.06
N ASP A 697 37.13 13.99 -14.72
CA ASP A 697 37.23 15.44 -14.80
C ASP A 697 38.36 15.91 -15.75
N THR A 698 38.37 17.21 -15.99
CA THR A 698 39.54 18.09 -16.17
C THR A 698 40.91 17.46 -16.53
N SER A 699 41.45 17.80 -17.71
CA SER A 699 42.91 17.74 -17.92
C SER A 699 43.57 19.01 -17.37
N GLY A 700 43.48 19.22 -16.05
CA GLY A 700 44.35 20.16 -15.33
C GLY A 700 45.67 19.48 -14.97
N LYS A 701 46.77 20.23 -14.84
CA LYS A 701 48.13 19.68 -14.65
C LYS A 701 48.24 18.71 -13.44
N TYR A 702 47.37 18.86 -12.44
CA TYR A 702 47.37 18.07 -11.19
C TYR A 702 46.05 17.33 -10.89
N ALA A 703 45.25 17.02 -11.93
CA ALA A 703 43.92 16.39 -11.79
C ALA A 703 43.92 15.12 -10.91
N GLU A 704 44.95 14.28 -11.04
CA GLU A 704 45.12 13.06 -10.25
C GLU A 704 45.28 13.32 -8.74
N LEU A 705 45.71 14.52 -8.34
CA LEU A 705 45.84 14.90 -6.94
C LEU A 705 44.60 15.65 -6.46
N THR A 706 44.01 16.50 -7.30
CA THR A 706 42.86 17.34 -6.92
C THR A 706 41.58 16.53 -6.77
N LYS A 707 41.47 15.34 -7.40
CA LYS A 707 40.35 14.41 -7.20
C LYS A 707 40.17 13.95 -5.74
N PHE A 708 41.24 13.99 -4.93
CA PHE A 708 41.19 13.60 -3.52
C PHE A 708 40.75 14.74 -2.59
N TYR A 709 40.55 15.97 -3.08
CA TYR A 709 40.30 17.13 -2.22
C TYR A 709 39.08 16.93 -1.32
N ASP A 710 37.96 16.48 -1.88
CA ASP A 710 36.70 16.32 -1.13
C ASP A 710 36.83 15.22 -0.07
N GLN A 711 37.46 14.09 -0.41
CA GLN A 711 37.73 13.00 0.55
C GLN A 711 38.68 13.43 1.69
N LEU A 712 39.63 14.33 1.40
CA LEU A 712 40.54 14.88 2.40
C LEU A 712 39.85 15.87 3.34
N VAL A 713 38.92 16.69 2.83
CA VAL A 713 38.09 17.59 3.65
C VAL A 713 37.14 16.78 4.53
N GLU A 714 36.49 15.74 3.98
CA GLU A 714 35.61 14.86 4.74
C GLU A 714 36.37 14.15 5.88
N ALA A 715 37.56 13.61 5.60
CA ALA A 715 38.41 13.01 6.61
C ALA A 715 38.83 14.00 7.71
N GLN A 716 39.01 15.28 7.35
CA GLN A 716 39.29 16.37 8.30
C GLN A 716 38.15 16.60 9.29
N GLU A 717 36.93 16.63 8.78
CA GLU A 717 35.75 16.95 9.58
C GLU A 717 35.38 15.81 10.52
N LEU A 718 35.50 14.56 10.05
CA LEU A 718 35.13 13.38 10.82
C LEU A 718 36.08 13.07 11.97
N LYS A 719 37.33 13.59 11.95
CA LYS A 719 38.37 13.37 12.98
C LYS A 719 38.46 11.90 13.44
N GLY A 720 38.37 10.97 12.48
CA GLY A 720 38.35 9.52 12.73
C GLY A 720 39.66 8.97 13.29
N THR A 721 39.76 7.66 13.51
CA THR A 721 41.03 7.04 13.91
C THR A 721 41.91 6.80 12.68
N PRO A 722 43.23 6.53 12.83
CA PRO A 722 44.11 6.24 11.71
C PRO A 722 43.58 5.14 10.77
N GLN A 723 42.88 4.13 11.30
CA GLN A 723 42.28 3.04 10.52
C GLN A 723 41.23 3.56 9.53
N ASN A 724 40.44 4.58 9.89
CA ASN A 724 39.41 5.14 9.00
C ASN A 724 40.00 5.80 7.74
N THR A 725 41.20 6.36 7.84
CA THR A 725 41.87 7.04 6.71
C THR A 725 42.90 6.16 6.01
N GLU A 726 42.97 4.86 6.32
CA GLU A 726 44.00 3.97 5.78
C GLU A 726 43.89 3.78 4.27
N SER A 727 42.68 3.57 3.75
CA SER A 727 42.44 3.44 2.30
C SER A 727 42.78 4.75 1.58
N LEU A 728 42.22 5.88 2.04
CA LEU A 728 42.47 7.21 1.48
C LEU A 728 43.96 7.57 1.46
N ARG A 729 44.69 7.37 2.58
CA ARG A 729 46.12 7.64 2.64
C ARG A 729 46.92 6.76 1.69
N SER A 730 46.58 5.48 1.59
CA SER A 730 47.30 4.53 0.74
C SER A 730 47.13 4.88 -0.74
N GLU A 731 45.91 5.24 -1.13
CA GLU A 731 45.58 5.65 -2.50
C GLU A 731 46.20 7.01 -2.86
N PHE A 732 46.08 8.00 -1.96
CA PHE A 732 46.68 9.32 -2.15
C PHE A 732 48.21 9.26 -2.28
N VAL A 733 48.89 8.48 -1.44
CA VAL A 733 50.37 8.31 -1.52
C VAL A 733 50.79 7.64 -2.82
N LYS A 734 50.03 6.64 -3.27
CA LYS A 734 50.29 5.91 -4.52
C LYS A 734 50.17 6.85 -5.73
N ASP A 735 49.09 7.63 -5.80
CA ASP A 735 48.87 8.54 -6.93
C ASP A 735 49.82 9.76 -6.88
N PHE A 736 50.27 10.15 -5.69
CA PHE A 736 51.28 11.20 -5.51
C PHE A 736 52.70 10.82 -5.93
N GLU A 737 53.04 9.52 -6.03
CA GLU A 737 54.40 9.08 -6.35
C GLU A 737 54.96 9.73 -7.63
N TYR A 738 54.10 9.90 -8.65
CA TYR A 738 54.42 10.52 -9.93
C TYR A 738 54.70 12.03 -9.86
N PHE A 739 54.28 12.71 -8.79
CA PHE A 739 54.45 14.14 -8.55
C PHE A 739 55.50 14.44 -7.47
N SER A 740 56.18 13.41 -6.97
CA SER A 740 57.16 13.54 -5.90
C SER A 740 58.38 14.37 -6.32
N VAL A 741 58.82 15.26 -5.42
CA VAL A 741 59.95 16.14 -5.68
C VAL A 741 61.25 15.50 -5.19
N THR A 742 62.25 15.41 -6.06
CA THR A 742 63.53 14.73 -5.75
C THR A 742 64.33 15.43 -4.66
N ASP A 743 64.41 16.78 -4.71
CA ASP A 743 65.09 17.62 -3.71
C ASP A 743 64.17 18.73 -3.18
N PRO A 744 63.27 18.41 -2.22
CA PRO A 744 62.33 19.39 -1.67
C PRO A 744 63.01 20.55 -0.91
N GLN A 745 64.20 20.31 -0.35
CA GLN A 745 64.86 21.25 0.57
C GLN A 745 65.46 22.45 -0.17
N ALA A 746 65.87 22.26 -1.42
CA ALA A 746 66.28 23.35 -2.31
C ALA A 746 65.13 24.35 -2.57
N LEU A 747 63.88 23.90 -2.60
CA LEU A 747 62.70 24.74 -2.88
C LEU A 747 62.20 25.53 -1.66
N PHE A 748 62.69 25.21 -0.46
CA PHE A 748 62.41 25.96 0.77
C PHE A 748 63.42 27.10 1.03
N GLY A 749 64.41 27.29 0.14
CA GLY A 749 65.40 28.35 0.25
C GLY A 749 66.37 28.17 1.44
N GLY A 750 66.68 26.92 1.82
CA GLY A 750 67.59 26.59 2.91
C GLY A 750 66.96 26.60 4.31
N LYS A 751 65.63 26.76 4.41
CA LYS A 751 64.86 26.63 5.65
C LYS A 751 64.41 25.18 5.87
N GLU A 752 64.27 24.79 7.13
CA GLU A 752 63.62 23.54 7.52
C GLU A 752 62.10 23.60 7.28
N LEU A 753 61.44 22.45 7.09
CA LEU A 753 60.01 22.37 6.70
C LEU A 753 59.09 23.17 7.63
N THR A 754 59.27 23.04 8.94
CA THR A 754 58.45 23.73 9.96
C THR A 754 58.64 25.24 9.93
N GLU A 755 59.87 25.71 9.67
CA GLU A 755 60.17 27.13 9.51
C GLU A 755 59.61 27.67 8.19
N PHE A 756 59.60 26.87 7.13
CA PHE A 756 59.02 27.24 5.84
C PHE A 756 57.50 27.38 5.91
N ILE A 757 56.79 26.37 6.43
CA ILE A 757 55.31 26.39 6.51
C ILE A 757 54.80 27.49 7.45
N SER A 758 55.57 27.85 8.48
CA SER A 758 55.20 28.94 9.39
C SER A 758 55.49 30.35 8.85
N SER A 759 56.45 30.49 7.93
CA SER A 759 56.84 31.80 7.36
C SER A 759 56.28 32.09 5.96
N THR A 760 55.68 31.10 5.29
CA THR A 760 55.09 31.24 3.95
C THR A 760 53.64 30.75 3.97
N ALA A 761 52.69 31.63 3.61
CA ALA A 761 51.28 31.24 3.54
C ALA A 761 51.02 30.29 2.36
N ILE A 762 50.15 29.28 2.54
CA ILE A 762 49.83 28.29 1.48
C ILE A 762 49.32 28.96 0.19
N SER A 763 48.55 30.05 0.31
CA SER A 763 48.05 30.83 -0.84
C SER A 763 49.15 31.54 -1.64
N GLU A 764 50.36 31.67 -1.10
CA GLU A 764 51.50 32.32 -1.74
C GLU A 764 52.51 31.31 -2.31
N MET A 765 52.34 30.01 -2.02
CA MET A 765 53.22 28.95 -2.52
C MET A 765 53.01 28.72 -4.02
N SER A 766 54.11 28.44 -4.74
CA SER A 766 54.07 27.95 -6.12
C SER A 766 53.74 26.44 -6.18
N ASP A 767 53.41 25.93 -7.37
CA ASP A 767 53.09 24.52 -7.59
C ASP A 767 54.23 23.59 -7.14
N ASP A 768 55.47 23.90 -7.52
CA ASP A 768 56.67 23.16 -7.10
C ASP A 768 56.88 23.19 -5.58
N GLN A 769 56.58 24.31 -4.90
CA GLN A 769 56.70 24.43 -3.45
C GLN A 769 55.62 23.62 -2.72
N VAL A 770 54.39 23.61 -3.24
CA VAL A 770 53.30 22.80 -2.68
C VAL A 770 53.60 21.30 -2.81
N LEU A 771 54.10 20.87 -3.97
CA LEU A 771 54.54 19.48 -4.18
C LEU A 771 55.74 19.11 -3.28
N ALA A 772 56.66 20.03 -3.04
CA ALA A 772 57.78 19.82 -2.13
C ALA A 772 57.33 19.63 -0.67
N VAL A 773 56.36 20.42 -0.21
CA VAL A 773 55.76 20.29 1.13
C VAL A 773 55.02 18.94 1.26
N LEU A 774 54.18 18.58 0.29
CA LEU A 774 53.47 17.29 0.28
C LEU A 774 54.45 16.10 0.27
N THR A 775 55.52 16.19 -0.52
CA THR A 775 56.59 15.16 -0.56
C THR A 775 57.21 14.95 0.83
N GLN A 776 57.45 16.02 1.58
CA GLN A 776 58.02 15.91 2.92
C GLN A 776 57.04 15.31 3.94
N HIS A 777 55.76 15.69 3.91
CA HIS A 777 54.76 15.06 4.78
C HIS A 777 54.66 13.55 4.54
N ILE A 778 54.71 13.10 3.28
CA ILE A 778 54.68 11.67 2.93
C ILE A 778 55.96 10.96 3.38
N LYS A 779 57.14 11.54 3.15
CA LYS A 779 58.43 10.97 3.61
C LYS A 779 58.48 10.81 5.13
N VAL A 780 58.06 11.83 5.89
CA VAL A 780 57.98 11.77 7.36
C VAL A 780 56.99 10.69 7.82
N SER A 781 55.85 10.55 7.14
CA SER A 781 54.88 9.48 7.42
C SER A 781 55.44 8.07 7.21
N GLN A 782 56.28 7.87 6.19
CA GLN A 782 56.96 6.59 5.97
C GLN A 782 58.00 6.27 7.05
N MET A 783 58.63 7.29 7.65
CA MET A 783 59.62 7.12 8.72
C MET A 783 58.99 6.93 10.12
N LEU A 784 57.91 7.66 10.42
CA LEU A 784 57.26 7.68 11.74
C LEU A 784 56.01 6.77 11.82
N GLY A 785 55.64 6.12 10.71
CA GLY A 785 54.45 5.28 10.58
C GLY A 785 53.20 6.08 10.20
N GLY A 786 52.24 5.42 9.55
CA GLY A 786 51.11 6.08 8.86
C GLY A 786 50.30 7.06 9.69
N SER A 787 50.30 6.93 11.02
CA SER A 787 49.61 7.83 11.96
C SER A 787 49.91 9.32 11.75
N TYR A 788 51.11 9.69 11.29
CA TYR A 788 51.49 11.08 11.03
C TYR A 788 50.69 11.70 9.87
N LEU A 789 50.62 11.06 8.71
CA LEU A 789 49.86 11.60 7.58
C LEU A 789 48.36 11.67 7.90
N HIS A 790 47.86 10.74 8.72
CA HIS A 790 46.50 10.85 9.22
C HIS A 790 46.30 12.13 10.04
N GLN A 791 47.20 12.46 10.96
CA GLN A 791 47.13 13.71 11.73
C GLN A 791 47.13 14.95 10.82
N GLU A 792 47.94 14.95 9.77
CA GLU A 792 47.99 16.08 8.82
C GLU A 792 46.75 16.18 7.93
N ILE A 793 46.10 15.06 7.61
CA ILE A 793 44.80 15.04 6.95
C ILE A 793 43.73 15.57 7.91
N ILE A 794 43.66 15.04 9.14
CA ILE A 794 42.61 15.46 10.08
C ILE A 794 42.77 16.90 10.59
N ASN A 795 43.98 17.45 10.53
CA ASN A 795 44.26 18.86 10.82
C ASN A 795 44.04 19.78 9.60
N GLY A 796 43.74 19.20 8.43
CA GLY A 796 43.41 19.93 7.21
C GLY A 796 44.61 20.48 6.45
N SER A 797 45.83 20.14 6.85
CA SER A 797 47.06 20.59 6.18
C SER A 797 47.11 20.08 4.74
N ILE A 798 46.82 18.78 4.54
CA ILE A 798 46.91 18.13 3.23
C ILE A 798 45.80 18.64 2.29
N ALA A 799 44.56 18.77 2.79
CA ALA A 799 43.45 19.32 2.02
C ALA A 799 43.76 20.72 1.47
N LYS A 800 44.28 21.63 2.31
CA LYS A 800 44.65 23.00 1.89
C LYS A 800 45.75 23.03 0.82
N LEU A 801 46.72 22.13 0.88
CA LEU A 801 47.77 22.02 -0.13
C LEU A 801 47.21 21.49 -1.46
N VAL A 802 46.31 20.49 -1.42
CA VAL A 802 45.65 19.95 -2.61
C VAL A 802 44.72 21.00 -3.25
N HIS A 803 43.98 21.76 -2.45
CA HIS A 803 43.21 22.92 -2.93
C HIS A 803 44.12 23.94 -3.61
N ARG A 804 45.28 24.22 -3.04
CA ARG A 804 46.22 25.16 -3.65
C ARG A 804 46.70 24.66 -5.02
N LEU A 805 46.89 23.36 -5.19
CA LEU A 805 47.21 22.79 -6.51
C LEU A 805 46.06 22.95 -7.50
N SER A 806 44.79 22.82 -7.06
CA SER A 806 43.65 23.05 -7.97
C SER A 806 43.53 24.51 -8.40
N GLU A 807 43.88 25.47 -7.52
CA GLU A 807 43.95 26.90 -7.87
C GLU A 807 45.10 27.25 -8.83
N LEU A 808 46.15 26.43 -8.86
CA LEU A 808 47.35 26.60 -9.69
C LEU A 808 47.34 25.74 -10.98
N SER A 809 46.35 24.86 -11.15
CA SER A 809 46.25 23.83 -12.21
C SER A 809 45.76 24.32 -13.56
#